data_AF-A0A9W3H330-F1
#
_entry.id   AF-A0A9W3H330-F1
#
_cell.length_a   1.000
_cell.length_b   1.000
_cell.length_c   1.000
_cell.angle_alpha   90.00
_cell.angle_beta   90.00
_cell.angle_gamma   90.00
#
_symmetry.space_group_name_H-M   'P 1'
#
loop_
_entity.id
_entity.type
_entity.pdbx_description
1 polymer ?
#
loop_
_entity_poly.entity_id
_entity_poly.type
_entity_poly.pdbx_seq_one_letter_code
_entity_poly.pdbx_strand_id
1 'polypeptide(L)'
;MALITLRRNLCHLSDFRIHGALAALRNQRVNHVHKIVQEHLCPWFCSLPPGPVRVRFRHAPCQKFHSENGNDLPPVGEPAFSQVRDWDRFEQNLKNEDEQISYRRLNNFTSSEEVLSFLSTLQTLPDAVAAGALKRICEVEKKGDAQRLPKEILENSIFQAVCDQLEQDPSNLSNATLATALQALTLSYVDPRSSLLPKLVAECQHRLGSVGLDVHSLCILGESLIKLRGPDCSAVERIICLLQGENLEAFTPEDVVTLYRILQMCPNSVHEHQAFLNKMNTFSLSVVSSLSPNLMSQMLTALVVLDQTQALPLVIKLGKHAVRHIPHFTNQELGKVLEAFIYFGHNDRFFTRALEQHVAPLCLTLDPEVLSTVMGYCGSKRILSKPILNAVAEAFVCQPEKFSLSQISELIEPFGKLNYLPPNASALFTKLENILLTHFSSFPPKTLLKLLHSCSLIECHPVNFMAKIFSPHFLQRLQGDEPYLDRLSLAQLTQLFLTSVLECPFYKGPKLLFKYQVKSFLTPCSSLETPVDFQLYKSVMIGLIDLLGARLYFASKVLTPYRYTIDVEIKLDGDGFVVPFTVDEDVHKRVALCIDGPKRFCLNSKHLLGKEATKQRHLRLLGYQVIQIPYYEIEMLKSRLELVEYLQRKLFSQNSGRHWYQE
;
A
#
# COMPACT_ATOMS: atom_id res chain seq x y z
N MET A 1 11.10 10.14 2.79
CA MET A 1 11.25 9.36 1.54
C MET A 1 9.94 8.74 1.05
N ALA A 2 9.06 8.21 1.91
CA ALA A 2 7.73 7.69 1.51
C ALA A 2 6.74 8.74 0.92
N LEU A 3 6.89 10.03 1.27
CA LEU A 3 6.05 11.11 0.72
C LEU A 3 6.38 11.46 -0.75
N ILE A 4 7.61 11.15 -1.21
CA ILE A 4 8.07 11.41 -2.58
C ILE A 4 7.57 10.30 -3.51
N THR A 5 7.52 9.05 -3.01
CA THR A 5 6.99 7.89 -3.74
C THR A 5 5.48 7.98 -3.94
N LEU A 6 4.73 8.56 -2.98
CA LEU A 6 3.28 8.80 -3.12
C LEU A 6 2.95 9.86 -4.17
N ARG A 7 3.86 10.84 -4.41
CA ARG A 7 3.76 11.79 -5.53
C ARG A 7 4.01 11.12 -6.88
N ARG A 8 4.85 10.07 -6.94
CA ARG A 8 5.12 9.29 -8.16
C ARG A 8 3.93 8.43 -8.59
N ASN A 9 3.21 7.82 -7.64
CA ASN A 9 2.02 7.00 -7.95
C ASN A 9 0.79 7.80 -8.43
N LEU A 10 0.75 9.12 -8.22
CA LEU A 10 -0.24 10.00 -8.86
C LEU A 10 0.11 10.33 -10.31
N CYS A 11 1.36 10.13 -10.74
CA CYS A 11 1.84 10.42 -12.09
C CYS A 11 1.79 9.20 -13.03
N HIS A 12 1.58 7.98 -12.52
CA HIS A 12 1.57 6.74 -13.33
C HIS A 12 0.16 6.20 -13.67
N LEU A 13 -0.92 6.94 -13.35
CA LEU A 13 -2.28 6.64 -13.84
C LEU A 13 -2.60 7.29 -15.20
N SER A 14 -1.66 8.02 -15.80
CA SER A 14 -1.80 8.59 -17.14
C SER A 14 -1.07 7.73 -18.18
N ASP A 15 -1.64 6.57 -18.48
CA ASP A 15 -1.44 5.91 -19.78
C ASP A 15 -2.64 5.02 -20.10
N PHE A 16 -3.73 5.68 -20.50
CA PHE A 16 -4.67 5.10 -21.45
C PHE A 16 -4.80 6.10 -22.60
N ARG A 17 -4.10 5.79 -23.69
CA ARG A 17 -4.25 6.45 -24.99
C ARG A 17 -5.71 6.34 -25.42
N ILE A 18 -6.42 7.45 -25.44
CA ILE A 18 -7.65 7.59 -26.22
C ILE A 18 -7.27 8.34 -27.49
N HIS A 19 -7.14 7.60 -28.59
CA HIS A 19 -7.27 8.18 -29.92
C HIS A 19 -8.74 8.57 -30.13
N GLY A 20 -8.97 9.83 -30.52
CA GLY A 20 -10.22 10.25 -31.17
C GLY A 20 -10.90 11.48 -30.55
N ALA A 21 -10.96 12.54 -31.37
CA ALA A 21 -11.81 13.73 -31.25
C ALA A 21 -11.37 14.86 -30.29
N LEU A 22 -10.30 15.57 -30.67
CA LEU A 22 -10.10 16.99 -30.36
C LEU A 22 -10.14 17.77 -31.67
N ALA A 23 -11.32 18.22 -32.06
CA ALA A 23 -11.49 19.33 -33.00
C ALA A 23 -12.83 20.02 -32.75
N ALA A 24 -12.81 21.35 -32.88
CA ALA A 24 -13.94 22.28 -32.84
C ALA A 24 -14.41 22.76 -31.46
N LEU A 25 -13.72 23.78 -30.93
CA LEU A 25 -14.37 24.92 -30.27
C LEU A 25 -13.53 26.19 -30.52
N ARG A 26 -13.80 26.88 -31.64
CA ARG A 26 -13.50 28.30 -31.79
C ARG A 26 -14.53 28.93 -32.73
N ASN A 27 -15.38 29.77 -32.14
CA ASN A 27 -16.16 30.89 -32.67
C ASN A 27 -16.41 30.98 -34.18
N GLN A 28 -17.68 31.03 -34.61
CA GLN A 28 -18.37 32.25 -35.08
C GLN A 28 -19.80 31.97 -35.59
N ARG A 29 -20.62 33.04 -35.57
CA ARG A 29 -22.04 33.12 -35.96
C ARG A 29 -22.25 33.21 -37.48
N VAL A 30 -23.51 32.97 -37.89
CA VAL A 30 -24.31 33.57 -39.01
C VAL A 30 -24.75 32.62 -40.15
N ASN A 31 -26.08 32.45 -40.19
CA ASN A 31 -27.09 32.15 -41.22
C ASN A 31 -26.79 31.67 -42.66
N HIS A 32 -27.73 30.79 -43.08
CA HIS A 32 -28.45 30.64 -44.36
C HIS A 32 -28.17 29.43 -45.30
N VAL A 33 -29.15 28.51 -45.30
CA VAL A 33 -30.03 28.07 -46.43
C VAL A 33 -29.54 27.04 -47.48
N HIS A 34 -30.35 25.96 -47.59
CA HIS A 34 -30.62 25.02 -48.71
C HIS A 34 -29.54 24.00 -49.12
N LYS A 35 -29.81 22.75 -49.57
CA LYS A 35 -31.02 21.94 -49.86
C LYS A 35 -30.55 20.55 -50.41
N ILE A 36 -31.08 19.42 -49.89
CA ILE A 36 -31.35 18.07 -50.52
C ILE A 36 -30.09 17.29 -51.04
N VAL A 37 -29.87 15.96 -50.90
CA VAL A 37 -30.55 14.69 -51.29
C VAL A 37 -29.82 13.56 -50.52
N GLN A 38 -30.43 12.69 -49.70
CA GLN A 38 -31.19 11.43 -49.94
C GLN A 38 -30.38 10.24 -50.50
N GLU A 39 -30.72 9.04 -50.00
CA GLU A 39 -30.50 7.67 -50.55
C GLU A 39 -29.16 6.98 -50.19
N HIS A 40 -29.03 5.70 -49.81
CA HIS A 40 -29.84 4.45 -49.78
C HIS A 40 -29.32 3.52 -48.64
N LEU A 41 -30.18 2.89 -47.84
CA LEU A 41 -30.70 1.50 -47.92
C LEU A 41 -29.67 0.34 -48.02
N CYS A 42 -29.78 -0.59 -47.05
CA CYS A 42 -29.20 -1.94 -47.02
C CYS A 42 -29.72 -2.85 -48.15
N PRO A 43 -29.16 -4.06 -48.35
CA PRO A 43 -29.79 -5.23 -47.73
C PRO A 43 -28.86 -6.41 -47.33
N TRP A 44 -29.44 -7.32 -46.56
CA TRP A 44 -28.96 -8.60 -46.01
C TRP A 44 -28.40 -9.62 -47.02
N PHE A 45 -27.60 -10.58 -46.54
CA PHE A 45 -27.82 -12.03 -46.72
C PHE A 45 -27.17 -12.86 -45.61
N CYS A 46 -27.85 -13.93 -45.19
CA CYS A 46 -27.41 -14.96 -44.23
C CYS A 46 -26.70 -16.13 -44.93
N SER A 47 -25.73 -16.76 -44.26
CA SER A 47 -25.42 -18.20 -44.40
C SER A 47 -24.58 -18.73 -43.22
N LEU A 48 -24.92 -19.95 -42.79
CA LEU A 48 -24.46 -20.73 -41.61
C LEU A 48 -23.10 -21.47 -41.88
N PRO A 49 -22.49 -22.20 -40.91
CA PRO A 49 -21.07 -22.16 -40.56
C PRO A 49 -20.25 -23.39 -41.03
N PRO A 50 -18.94 -23.44 -40.73
CA PRO A 50 -18.24 -24.72 -40.58
C PRO A 50 -17.62 -24.93 -39.18
N GLY A 51 -17.62 -26.20 -38.76
CA GLY A 51 -17.13 -26.71 -37.48
C GLY A 51 -15.61 -27.00 -37.41
N PRO A 52 -15.17 -27.77 -36.40
CA PRO A 52 -13.86 -27.60 -35.74
C PRO A 52 -12.75 -28.50 -36.29
N VAL A 53 -11.52 -27.99 -36.26
CA VAL A 53 -10.30 -28.75 -36.57
C VAL A 53 -9.68 -29.31 -35.29
N ARG A 54 -9.53 -30.64 -35.24
CA ARG A 54 -8.76 -31.43 -34.26
C ARG A 54 -7.29 -31.53 -34.68
N VAL A 55 -6.34 -31.42 -33.75
CA VAL A 55 -5.10 -32.24 -33.76
C VAL A 55 -4.62 -32.60 -32.34
N ARG A 56 -4.81 -33.90 -32.03
CA ARG A 56 -4.00 -34.90 -31.27
C ARG A 56 -3.13 -34.49 -30.06
N PHE A 57 -3.47 -35.11 -28.92
CA PHE A 57 -2.59 -35.43 -27.79
C PHE A 57 -2.03 -36.86 -27.92
N ARG A 58 -0.78 -37.09 -27.48
CA ARG A 58 -0.22 -38.43 -27.25
C ARG A 58 -0.04 -38.64 -25.74
N HIS A 59 -0.63 -39.72 -25.23
CA HIS A 59 -0.36 -40.32 -23.93
C HIS A 59 0.72 -41.40 -24.06
N ALA A 60 1.52 -41.58 -23.02
CA ALA A 60 2.17 -42.85 -22.69
C ALA A 60 2.31 -42.97 -21.15
N PRO A 61 2.33 -44.20 -20.60
CA PRO A 61 1.64 -44.50 -19.35
C PRO A 61 2.57 -44.85 -18.17
N CYS A 62 1.95 -44.82 -16.99
CA CYS A 62 2.49 -45.23 -15.70
C CYS A 62 2.49 -46.76 -15.56
N GLN A 63 3.58 -47.34 -15.03
CA GLN A 63 3.61 -48.69 -14.47
C GLN A 63 4.25 -48.64 -13.06
N LYS A 64 3.55 -49.28 -12.12
CA LYS A 64 4.04 -49.69 -10.79
C LYS A 64 4.62 -51.10 -10.91
N PHE A 65 5.68 -51.43 -10.18
CA PHE A 65 5.66 -52.31 -8.99
C PHE A 65 7.02 -52.97 -8.63
N HIS A 66 7.17 -53.17 -7.32
CA HIS A 66 7.88 -54.23 -6.57
C HIS A 66 9.37 -54.14 -6.22
N SER A 67 9.58 -54.46 -4.93
CA SER A 67 10.79 -54.65 -4.16
C SER A 67 11.30 -56.08 -4.30
N GLU A 68 12.59 -56.32 -4.10
CA GLU A 68 13.07 -57.59 -3.55
C GLU A 68 14.46 -57.45 -2.91
N ASN A 69 14.59 -58.08 -1.73
CA ASN A 69 15.80 -58.30 -0.96
C ASN A 69 16.66 -59.39 -1.61
N GLY A 70 17.97 -59.36 -1.37
CA GLY A 70 18.85 -60.51 -1.60
C GLY A 70 20.25 -60.27 -1.04
N ASN A 71 20.53 -60.89 0.10
CA ASN A 71 21.86 -61.06 0.69
C ASN A 71 22.75 -61.91 -0.23
N ASP A 72 24.07 -61.66 -0.24
CA ASP A 72 25.12 -62.69 -0.24
C ASP A 72 26.52 -62.06 -0.02
N LEU A 73 27.32 -62.69 0.84
CA LEU A 73 28.76 -62.53 1.11
C LEU A 73 29.35 -63.96 1.22
N PRO A 74 30.68 -64.20 1.22
CA PRO A 74 31.82 -63.63 0.46
C PRO A 74 32.68 -64.78 -0.17
N PRO A 75 33.96 -64.58 -0.61
CA PRO A 75 35.06 -64.73 0.37
C PRO A 75 36.34 -63.87 0.16
N VAL A 76 36.91 -63.52 1.32
CA VAL A 76 38.35 -63.55 1.73
C VAL A 76 39.41 -62.82 0.89
N GLY A 77 39.97 -61.79 1.51
CA GLY A 77 41.30 -61.23 1.25
C GLY A 77 41.62 -60.10 2.24
N GLU A 78 42.21 -60.43 3.39
CA GLU A 78 42.97 -59.46 4.20
C GLU A 78 44.17 -58.95 3.37
N PRO A 79 44.58 -57.66 3.49
CA PRO A 79 45.45 -57.32 4.61
C PRO A 79 45.35 -55.87 5.16
N ALA A 80 45.85 -55.76 6.40
CA ALA A 80 46.57 -54.62 6.97
C ALA A 80 45.80 -53.34 7.32
N PHE A 81 45.64 -53.17 8.64
CA PHE A 81 45.38 -51.90 9.32
C PHE A 81 46.27 -50.75 8.81
N SER A 82 45.65 -49.62 8.44
CA SER A 82 46.30 -48.30 8.43
C SER A 82 45.59 -47.40 9.44
N GLN A 83 45.95 -47.57 10.72
CA GLN A 83 45.34 -46.92 11.89
C GLN A 83 45.71 -45.43 12.06
N VAL A 84 46.08 -44.73 10.98
CA VAL A 84 46.70 -43.38 11.04
C VAL A 84 45.86 -42.29 10.37
N ARG A 85 44.74 -42.60 9.69
CA ARG A 85 43.89 -41.58 9.04
C ARG A 85 42.52 -41.34 9.69
N ASP A 86 42.06 -42.24 10.57
CA ASP A 86 40.78 -42.05 11.26
C ASP A 86 40.88 -41.14 12.49
N TRP A 87 42.04 -41.10 13.15
CA TRP A 87 42.27 -40.20 14.29
C TRP A 87 42.24 -38.72 13.91
N ASP A 88 42.82 -38.33 12.76
CA ASP A 88 42.76 -36.94 12.27
C ASP A 88 41.33 -36.49 11.94
N ARG A 89 40.51 -37.40 11.40
CA ARG A 89 39.09 -37.12 11.08
C ARG A 89 38.23 -37.06 12.35
N PHE A 90 38.54 -37.88 13.35
CA PHE A 90 37.87 -37.88 14.64
C PHE A 90 38.28 -36.65 15.49
N GLU A 91 39.55 -36.24 15.47
CA GLU A 91 40.07 -35.03 16.10
C GLU A 91 39.54 -33.76 15.42
N GLN A 92 39.40 -33.73 14.09
CA GLN A 92 38.74 -32.64 13.37
C GLN A 92 37.25 -32.54 13.70
N ASN A 93 36.56 -33.68 13.90
CA ASN A 93 35.17 -33.70 14.33
C ASN A 93 35.00 -33.23 15.78
N LEU A 94 35.90 -33.62 16.70
CA LEU A 94 35.92 -33.14 18.08
C LEU A 94 36.21 -31.64 18.18
N LYS A 95 37.19 -31.13 17.41
CA LYS A 95 37.49 -29.69 17.30
C LYS A 95 36.29 -28.90 16.75
N ASN A 96 35.61 -29.41 15.73
CA ASN A 96 34.39 -28.81 15.18
C ASN A 96 33.22 -28.82 16.17
N GLU A 97 33.08 -29.86 17.00
CA GLU A 97 32.06 -29.92 18.05
C GLU A 97 32.34 -28.91 19.18
N ASP A 98 33.58 -28.82 19.67
CA ASP A 98 34.00 -27.84 20.68
C ASP A 98 33.87 -26.40 20.20
N GLU A 99 34.17 -26.14 18.92
CA GLU A 99 33.95 -24.85 18.26
C GLU A 99 32.45 -24.50 18.18
N GLN A 100 31.60 -25.45 17.78
CA GLN A 100 30.15 -25.24 17.74
C GLN A 100 29.55 -25.02 19.14
N ILE A 101 30.03 -25.72 20.16
CA ILE A 101 29.59 -25.55 21.55
C ILE A 101 29.97 -24.16 22.06
N SER A 102 31.21 -23.73 21.76
CA SER A 102 31.71 -22.39 22.12
C SER A 102 30.93 -21.29 21.40
N TYR A 103 30.62 -21.47 20.12
CA TYR A 103 29.83 -20.53 19.34
C TYR A 103 28.36 -20.46 19.81
N ARG A 104 27.75 -21.59 20.18
CA ARG A 104 26.40 -21.61 20.78
C ARG A 104 26.36 -20.91 22.14
N ARG A 105 27.41 -21.08 22.96
CA ARG A 105 27.55 -20.37 24.24
C ARG A 105 27.66 -18.85 24.04
N LEU A 106 28.45 -18.41 23.07
CA LEU A 106 28.58 -16.99 22.73
C LEU A 106 27.23 -16.30 22.47
N ASN A 107 26.33 -16.96 21.74
CA ASN A 107 25.01 -16.41 21.41
C ASN A 107 24.10 -16.20 22.64
N ASN A 108 24.38 -16.87 23.76
CA ASN A 108 23.55 -16.79 24.97
C ASN A 108 23.97 -15.65 25.92
N PHE A 109 25.17 -15.09 25.77
CA PHE A 109 25.66 -14.02 26.65
C PHE A 109 24.90 -12.72 26.44
N THR A 110 24.62 -11.97 27.51
CA THR A 110 23.76 -10.78 27.48
C THR A 110 24.50 -9.46 27.68
N SER A 111 25.79 -9.50 28.04
CA SER A 111 26.69 -8.36 28.18
C SER A 111 28.03 -8.59 27.46
N SER A 112 28.75 -7.52 27.12
CA SER A 112 30.10 -7.60 26.54
C SER A 112 31.12 -8.16 27.53
N GLU A 113 30.95 -7.87 28.82
CA GLU A 113 31.78 -8.39 29.91
C GLU A 113 31.73 -9.92 29.98
N GLU A 114 30.53 -10.52 29.86
CA GLU A 114 30.37 -11.97 29.81
C GLU A 114 31.12 -12.56 28.62
N VAL A 115 31.02 -11.94 27.44
CA VAL A 115 31.73 -12.38 26.24
C VAL A 115 33.25 -12.30 26.43
N LEU A 116 33.76 -11.16 26.90
CA LEU A 116 35.19 -10.96 27.13
C LEU A 116 35.75 -11.89 28.21
N SER A 117 34.98 -12.14 29.28
CA SER A 117 35.34 -13.09 30.33
C SER A 117 35.37 -14.54 29.81
N PHE A 118 34.48 -14.90 28.89
CA PHE A 118 34.52 -16.20 28.26
C PHE A 118 35.75 -16.35 27.36
N LEU A 119 36.07 -15.32 26.57
CA LEU A 119 37.25 -15.33 25.70
C LEU A 119 38.56 -15.45 26.47
N SER A 120 38.66 -14.88 27.67
CA SER A 120 39.88 -15.01 28.50
C SER A 120 40.08 -16.43 29.06
N THR A 121 39.05 -17.27 29.07
CA THR A 121 39.15 -18.68 29.51
C THR A 121 39.60 -19.63 28.40
N LEU A 122 39.62 -19.19 27.14
CA LEU A 122 40.00 -20.02 26.00
C LEU A 122 41.52 -20.06 25.83
N GLN A 123 42.09 -21.26 25.74
CA GLN A 123 43.53 -21.44 25.47
C GLN A 123 43.90 -21.15 24.02
N THR A 124 42.98 -21.44 23.09
CA THR A 124 43.09 -21.11 21.67
C THR A 124 41.80 -20.43 21.25
N LEU A 125 41.90 -19.37 20.45
CA LEU A 125 40.74 -18.66 19.91
C LEU A 125 40.58 -19.03 18.43
N PRO A 126 39.59 -19.85 18.06
CA PRO A 126 39.30 -20.14 16.66
C PRO A 126 38.74 -18.90 15.94
N ASP A 127 39.05 -18.72 14.65
CA ASP A 127 38.61 -17.54 13.89
C ASP A 127 37.09 -17.40 13.85
N ALA A 128 36.35 -18.51 13.78
CA ALA A 128 34.89 -18.51 13.86
C ALA A 128 34.39 -17.96 15.21
N VAL A 129 35.02 -18.37 16.31
CA VAL A 129 34.70 -17.88 17.67
C VAL A 129 35.10 -16.41 17.81
N ALA A 130 36.23 -15.99 17.23
CA ALA A 130 36.64 -14.58 17.18
C ALA A 130 35.63 -13.69 16.45
N ALA A 131 35.21 -14.07 15.24
CA ALA A 131 34.20 -13.35 14.46
C ALA A 131 32.83 -13.34 15.16
N GLY A 132 32.44 -14.48 15.77
CA GLY A 132 31.21 -14.59 16.56
C GLY A 132 31.23 -13.71 17.82
N ALA A 133 32.36 -13.64 18.51
CA ALA A 133 32.54 -12.79 19.68
C ALA A 133 32.50 -11.30 19.32
N LEU A 134 33.20 -10.90 18.24
CA LEU A 134 33.12 -9.54 17.70
C LEU A 134 31.66 -9.16 17.40
N LYS A 135 30.92 -10.04 16.71
CA LYS A 135 29.50 -9.83 16.41
C LYS A 135 28.68 -9.68 17.68
N ARG A 136 28.84 -10.58 18.66
CA ARG A 136 28.04 -10.56 19.89
C ARG A 136 28.30 -9.31 20.73
N ILE A 137 29.56 -8.89 20.86
CA ILE A 137 29.93 -7.65 21.54
C ILE A 137 29.25 -6.45 20.86
N CYS A 138 29.30 -6.38 19.53
CA CYS A 138 28.60 -5.32 18.80
C CYS A 138 27.06 -5.37 18.97
N GLU A 139 26.46 -6.56 19.14
CA GLU A 139 25.01 -6.69 19.36
C GLU A 139 24.56 -6.24 20.75
N VAL A 140 25.28 -6.65 21.81
CA VAL A 140 24.89 -6.34 23.20
C VAL A 140 25.10 -4.87 23.54
N GLU A 141 26.13 -4.24 22.97
CA GLU A 141 26.45 -2.82 23.16
C GLU A 141 25.56 -1.87 22.35
N LYS A 142 24.86 -2.40 21.34
CA LYS A 142 23.89 -1.62 20.54
C LYS A 142 22.58 -1.31 21.28
N LYS A 143 22.42 -1.74 22.54
CA LYS A 143 21.16 -1.59 23.32
C LYS A 143 20.81 -0.15 23.73
N GLY A 144 21.49 0.88 23.22
CA GLY A 144 21.14 2.30 23.44
C GLY A 144 21.33 3.17 22.18
N ASP A 145 20.95 4.45 22.24
CA ASP A 145 21.08 5.44 21.13
C ASP A 145 22.55 5.76 20.73
N ALA A 146 23.53 5.13 21.37
CA ALA A 146 24.94 5.32 21.06
C ALA A 146 25.33 4.55 19.78
N GLN A 147 25.70 5.29 18.74
CA GLN A 147 26.15 4.74 17.45
C GLN A 147 27.58 4.16 17.50
N ARG A 148 28.23 4.12 18.67
CA ARG A 148 29.66 3.80 18.81
C ARG A 148 29.88 2.88 20.00
N LEU A 149 30.78 1.91 19.86
CA LEU A 149 31.22 1.08 20.97
C LEU A 149 31.84 1.96 22.08
N PRO A 150 31.55 1.67 23.36
CA PRO A 150 32.18 2.33 24.50
C PRO A 150 33.71 2.31 24.41
N LYS A 151 34.36 3.38 24.90
CA LYS A 151 35.82 3.47 24.91
C LYS A 151 36.45 2.35 25.75
N GLU A 152 35.80 1.94 26.85
CA GLU A 152 36.33 0.86 27.69
C GLU A 152 36.44 -0.47 26.93
N ILE A 153 35.57 -0.71 25.96
CA ILE A 153 35.57 -1.93 25.14
C ILE A 153 36.63 -1.83 24.03
N LEU A 154 36.73 -0.67 23.38
CA LEU A 154 37.75 -0.43 22.35
C LEU A 154 39.19 -0.50 22.91
N GLU A 155 39.38 -0.12 24.17
CA GLU A 155 40.65 -0.17 24.89
C GLU A 155 40.92 -1.53 25.57
N ASN A 156 39.94 -2.45 25.56
CA ASN A 156 40.10 -3.77 26.17
C ASN A 156 41.07 -4.65 25.37
N SER A 157 42.10 -5.19 26.04
CA SER A 157 43.15 -5.98 25.40
C SER A 157 42.65 -7.27 24.73
N ILE A 158 41.62 -7.92 25.29
CA ILE A 158 41.02 -9.13 24.72
C ILE A 158 40.25 -8.78 23.45
N PHE A 159 39.49 -7.68 23.48
CA PHE A 159 38.77 -7.19 22.30
C PHE A 159 39.74 -6.81 21.17
N GLN A 160 40.84 -6.13 21.50
CA GLN A 160 41.90 -5.82 20.53
C GLN A 160 42.53 -7.08 19.96
N ALA A 161 42.81 -8.11 20.79
CA ALA A 161 43.34 -9.38 20.32
C ALA A 161 42.40 -10.10 19.33
N VAL A 162 41.08 -10.04 19.56
CA VAL A 162 40.06 -10.56 18.63
C VAL A 162 40.12 -9.83 17.28
N CYS A 163 40.21 -8.50 17.30
CA CYS A 163 40.34 -7.69 16.09
C CYS A 163 41.68 -7.95 15.37
N ASP A 164 42.77 -8.08 16.11
CA ASP A 164 44.11 -8.36 15.59
C ASP A 164 44.15 -9.70 14.86
N GLN A 165 43.54 -10.73 15.46
CA GLN A 165 43.48 -12.06 14.87
C GLN A 165 42.76 -12.05 13.53
N LEU A 166 41.59 -11.41 13.44
CA LEU A 166 40.83 -11.28 12.20
C LEU A 166 41.56 -10.43 11.14
N GLU A 167 42.55 -9.64 11.54
CA GLU A 167 43.31 -8.77 10.65
C GLU A 167 44.63 -9.36 10.14
N GLN A 168 45.27 -10.26 10.90
CA GLN A 168 46.63 -10.74 10.62
C GLN A 168 46.72 -11.56 9.33
N ASP A 169 45.76 -12.47 9.07
CA ASP A 169 45.71 -13.24 7.83
C ASP A 169 44.27 -13.51 7.35
N PRO A 170 43.65 -12.54 6.64
CA PRO A 170 42.28 -12.69 6.14
C PRO A 170 42.11 -13.85 5.16
N SER A 171 43.20 -14.29 4.51
CA SER A 171 43.15 -15.33 3.48
C SER A 171 42.81 -16.71 4.04
N ASN A 172 43.16 -16.97 5.31
CA ASN A 172 42.86 -18.23 6.00
C ASN A 172 41.43 -18.30 6.55
N LEU A 173 40.70 -17.18 6.62
CA LEU A 173 39.35 -17.15 7.16
C LEU A 173 38.41 -18.00 6.31
N SER A 174 37.46 -18.70 6.93
CA SER A 174 36.37 -19.33 6.16
C SER A 174 35.44 -18.26 5.55
N ASN A 175 34.68 -18.59 4.49
CA ASN A 175 33.71 -17.67 3.89
C ASN A 175 32.66 -17.20 4.91
N ALA A 176 32.17 -18.11 5.76
CA ALA A 176 31.23 -17.81 6.83
C ALA A 176 31.85 -16.90 7.90
N THR A 177 33.13 -17.12 8.25
CA THR A 177 33.86 -16.28 9.21
C THR A 177 34.05 -14.86 8.68
N LEU A 178 34.47 -14.72 7.42
CA LEU A 178 34.61 -13.42 6.75
C LEU A 178 33.27 -12.66 6.70
N ALA A 179 32.20 -13.35 6.32
CA ALA A 179 30.85 -12.79 6.27
C ALA A 179 30.37 -12.34 7.67
N THR A 180 30.62 -13.15 8.70
CA THR A 180 30.27 -12.83 10.10
C THR A 180 31.07 -11.63 10.60
N ALA A 181 32.37 -11.57 10.32
CA ALA A 181 33.22 -10.45 10.73
C ALA A 181 32.78 -9.13 10.08
N LEU A 182 32.53 -9.12 8.76
CA LEU A 182 32.00 -7.94 8.07
C LEU A 182 30.62 -7.56 8.58
N GLN A 183 29.73 -8.53 8.83
CA GLN A 183 28.42 -8.26 9.41
C GLN A 183 28.54 -7.63 10.81
N ALA A 184 29.48 -8.07 11.65
CA ALA A 184 29.73 -7.48 12.96
C ALA A 184 30.10 -6.00 12.87
N LEU A 185 30.92 -5.62 11.88
CA LEU A 185 31.31 -4.23 11.64
C LEU A 185 30.13 -3.35 11.22
N THR A 186 29.07 -3.91 10.62
CA THR A 186 27.85 -3.15 10.31
C THR A 186 27.12 -2.68 11.58
N LEU A 187 27.37 -3.32 12.72
CA LEU A 187 26.71 -3.01 13.98
C LEU A 187 27.46 -1.94 14.79
N SER A 188 28.78 -1.78 14.61
CA SER A 188 29.60 -0.80 15.35
C SER A 188 29.70 0.58 14.69
N TYR A 189 29.25 0.75 13.42
CA TYR A 189 29.32 1.95 12.55
C TYR A 189 30.70 2.62 12.39
N VAL A 190 31.71 2.18 13.16
CA VAL A 190 33.09 2.64 13.18
C VAL A 190 33.98 1.42 13.22
N ASP A 191 34.99 1.40 12.34
CA ASP A 191 36.02 0.37 12.32
C ASP A 191 36.82 0.43 13.64
N PRO A 192 36.81 -0.64 14.47
CA PRO A 192 37.52 -0.69 15.74
C PRO A 192 39.02 -0.36 15.64
N ARG A 193 39.67 -0.69 14.50
CA ARG A 193 41.12 -0.48 14.30
C ARG A 193 41.46 0.45 13.14
N SER A 194 40.47 0.97 12.42
CA SER A 194 40.63 1.73 11.16
C SER A 194 41.25 0.96 9.97
N SER A 195 41.99 -0.13 10.21
CA SER A 195 42.63 -1.00 9.20
C SER A 195 41.91 -2.34 8.96
N LEU A 196 41.06 -2.78 9.90
CA LEU A 196 40.38 -4.07 9.83
C LEU A 196 39.36 -4.11 8.68
N LEU A 197 38.50 -3.08 8.57
CA LEU A 197 37.48 -3.01 7.53
C LEU A 197 38.09 -2.99 6.11
N PRO A 198 39.12 -2.17 5.79
CA PRO A 198 39.79 -2.21 4.49
C PRO A 198 40.34 -3.59 4.12
N LYS A 199 40.97 -4.31 5.07
CA LYS A 199 41.56 -5.64 4.81
C LYS A 199 40.52 -6.71 4.54
N LEU A 200 39.45 -6.76 5.34
CA LEU A 200 38.35 -7.72 5.12
C LEU A 200 37.60 -7.44 3.81
N VAL A 201 37.43 -6.16 3.44
CA VAL A 201 36.82 -5.80 2.14
C VAL A 201 37.72 -6.21 0.97
N ALA A 202 39.04 -6.01 1.08
CA ALA A 202 39.99 -6.43 0.04
C ALA A 202 39.97 -7.96 -0.16
N GLU A 203 39.94 -8.73 0.94
CA GLU A 203 39.81 -10.18 0.88
C GLU A 203 38.47 -10.63 0.26
N CYS A 204 37.37 -9.97 0.63
CA CYS A 204 36.07 -10.23 0.00
C CYS A 204 36.12 -9.98 -1.52
N GLN A 205 36.74 -8.89 -1.97
CA GLN A 205 36.92 -8.58 -3.39
C GLN A 205 37.77 -9.63 -4.10
N HIS A 206 38.83 -10.10 -3.46
CA HIS A 206 39.67 -11.17 -3.99
C HIS A 206 38.87 -12.46 -4.20
N ARG A 207 38.10 -12.91 -3.20
CA ARG A 207 37.30 -14.15 -3.29
C ARG A 207 36.19 -14.11 -4.34
N LEU A 208 35.60 -12.93 -4.55
CA LEU A 208 34.64 -12.70 -5.63
C LEU A 208 35.24 -12.88 -7.04
N GLY A 209 36.57 -12.80 -7.16
CA GLY A 209 37.31 -12.99 -8.41
C GLY A 209 37.95 -14.38 -8.59
N SER A 210 38.29 -15.09 -7.50
CA SER A 210 39.18 -16.26 -7.56
C SER A 210 38.62 -17.58 -7.02
N VAL A 211 37.89 -17.59 -5.89
CA VAL A 211 37.60 -18.82 -5.12
C VAL A 211 36.12 -19.21 -5.11
N GLY A 212 35.21 -18.32 -5.49
CA GLY A 212 33.77 -18.59 -5.43
C GLY A 212 33.25 -18.59 -3.98
N LEU A 213 32.07 -18.03 -3.78
CA LEU A 213 31.43 -17.89 -2.47
C LEU A 213 30.08 -18.62 -2.52
N ASP A 214 29.69 -19.27 -1.43
CA ASP A 214 28.36 -19.87 -1.34
C ASP A 214 27.26 -18.78 -1.31
N VAL A 215 26.04 -19.16 -1.69
CA VAL A 215 24.88 -18.27 -1.80
C VAL A 215 24.62 -17.50 -0.50
N HIS A 216 24.70 -18.18 0.63
CA HIS A 216 24.41 -17.59 1.94
C HIS A 216 25.46 -16.53 2.31
N SER A 217 26.75 -16.86 2.14
CA SER A 217 27.85 -15.92 2.33
C SER A 217 27.72 -14.71 1.39
N LEU A 218 27.38 -14.91 0.12
CA LEU A 218 27.15 -13.81 -0.84
C LEU A 218 26.03 -12.87 -0.37
N CYS A 219 24.93 -13.40 0.16
CA CYS A 219 23.82 -12.59 0.68
C CYS A 219 24.25 -11.76 1.91
N ILE A 220 24.93 -12.37 2.88
CA ILE A 220 25.41 -11.66 4.08
C ILE A 220 26.43 -10.59 3.70
N LEU A 221 27.38 -10.92 2.82
CA LEU A 221 28.43 -10.01 2.37
C LEU A 221 27.85 -8.84 1.58
N GLY A 222 26.93 -9.10 0.65
CA GLY A 222 26.29 -8.06 -0.17
C GLY A 222 25.57 -7.04 0.70
N GLU A 223 24.77 -7.50 1.66
CA GLU A 223 24.09 -6.60 2.59
C GLU A 223 25.06 -5.84 3.50
N SER A 224 26.10 -6.50 3.99
CA SER A 224 27.08 -5.89 4.89
C SER A 224 27.90 -4.81 4.18
N LEU A 225 28.32 -5.08 2.95
CA LEU A 225 29.07 -4.12 2.13
C LEU A 225 28.24 -2.89 1.78
N ILE A 226 26.95 -3.05 1.47
CA ILE A 226 26.04 -1.91 1.24
C ILE A 226 25.98 -1.01 2.47
N LYS A 227 25.85 -1.59 3.68
CA LYS A 227 25.79 -0.83 4.93
C LYS A 227 27.10 -0.13 5.26
N LEU A 228 28.25 -0.73 4.93
CA LEU A 228 29.58 -0.24 5.30
C LEU A 228 30.20 0.73 4.28
N ARG A 229 29.99 0.49 2.98
CA ARG A 229 30.63 1.22 1.88
C ARG A 229 29.64 1.95 0.98
N GLY A 230 28.33 1.74 1.17
CA GLY A 230 27.29 2.28 0.32
C GLY A 230 26.96 1.39 -0.88
N PRO A 231 25.88 1.72 -1.61
CA PRO A 231 25.34 0.88 -2.68
C PRO A 231 26.16 0.89 -3.97
N ASP A 232 27.01 1.91 -4.19
CA ASP A 232 27.83 2.07 -5.39
C ASP A 232 29.17 1.30 -5.32
N CYS A 233 29.31 0.40 -4.33
CA CYS A 233 30.50 -0.42 -4.19
C CYS A 233 30.56 -1.46 -5.33
N SER A 234 31.66 -1.47 -6.09
CA SER A 234 31.87 -2.42 -7.21
C SER A 234 31.76 -3.90 -6.79
N ALA A 235 32.09 -4.21 -5.53
CA ALA A 235 31.92 -5.55 -4.98
C ALA A 235 30.44 -5.96 -4.88
N VAL A 236 29.54 -5.02 -4.59
CA VAL A 236 28.09 -5.27 -4.48
C VAL A 236 27.49 -5.59 -5.84
N GLU A 237 27.87 -4.84 -6.88
CA GLU A 237 27.44 -5.11 -8.26
C GLU A 237 27.91 -6.51 -8.71
N ARG A 238 29.16 -6.87 -8.39
CA ARG A 238 29.68 -8.21 -8.67
C ARG A 238 28.90 -9.30 -7.93
N ILE A 239 28.57 -9.09 -6.66
CA ILE A 239 27.76 -10.02 -5.86
C ILE A 239 26.38 -10.20 -6.48
N ILE A 240 25.72 -9.12 -6.89
CA ILE A 240 24.39 -9.19 -7.54
C ILE A 240 24.47 -10.01 -8.83
N CYS A 241 25.49 -9.80 -9.67
CA CYS A 241 25.71 -10.57 -10.88
C CYS A 241 25.95 -12.07 -10.61
N LEU A 242 26.70 -12.42 -9.56
CA LEU A 242 26.91 -13.82 -9.17
C LEU A 242 25.60 -14.45 -8.70
N LEU A 243 24.87 -13.78 -7.81
CA LEU A 243 23.59 -14.25 -7.28
C LEU A 243 22.51 -14.43 -8.37
N GLN A 244 22.58 -13.67 -9.47
CA GLN A 244 21.71 -13.84 -10.63
C GLN A 244 21.98 -15.12 -11.41
N GLY A 245 23.23 -15.57 -11.44
CA GLY A 245 23.65 -16.79 -12.12
C GLY A 245 23.26 -18.07 -11.37
N GLU A 246 23.02 -17.97 -10.07
CA GLU A 246 22.67 -19.10 -9.21
C GLU A 246 21.24 -19.62 -9.42
N ASN A 247 21.03 -20.90 -9.13
CA ASN A 247 19.69 -21.48 -9.12
C ASN A 247 18.96 -21.06 -7.84
N LEU A 248 17.78 -20.44 -7.97
CA LEU A 248 16.97 -19.98 -6.85
C LEU A 248 16.56 -21.11 -5.88
N GLU A 249 16.53 -22.36 -6.34
CA GLU A 249 16.27 -23.53 -5.49
C GLU A 249 17.35 -23.78 -4.43
N ALA A 250 18.55 -23.23 -4.60
CA ALA A 250 19.63 -23.32 -3.62
C ALA A 250 19.50 -22.30 -2.47
N PHE A 251 18.56 -21.35 -2.57
CA PHE A 251 18.41 -20.24 -1.62
C PHE A 251 17.50 -20.64 -0.47
N THR A 252 17.90 -20.29 0.75
CA THR A 252 17.00 -20.35 1.91
C THR A 252 15.96 -19.22 1.82
N PRO A 253 14.81 -19.32 2.52
CA PRO A 253 13.84 -18.23 2.59
C PRO A 253 14.46 -16.89 3.07
N GLU A 254 15.40 -16.97 4.01
CA GLU A 254 16.17 -15.84 4.52
C GLU A 254 17.05 -15.20 3.44
N ASP A 255 17.71 -16.01 2.61
CA ASP A 255 18.55 -15.53 1.50
C ASP A 255 17.69 -14.82 0.45
N VAL A 256 16.51 -15.37 0.12
CA VAL A 256 15.57 -14.73 -0.83
C VAL A 256 15.14 -13.35 -0.32
N VAL A 257 14.81 -13.22 0.96
CA VAL A 257 14.43 -11.92 1.56
C VAL A 257 15.62 -10.97 1.56
N THR A 258 16.82 -11.48 1.85
CA THR A 258 18.06 -10.69 1.84
C THR A 258 18.37 -10.17 0.43
N LEU A 259 18.16 -10.97 -0.62
CA LEU A 259 18.26 -10.52 -2.01
C LEU A 259 17.33 -9.34 -2.31
N TYR A 260 16.06 -9.41 -1.90
CA TYR A 260 15.13 -8.28 -2.07
C TYR A 260 15.64 -7.03 -1.36
N ARG A 261 16.22 -7.17 -0.16
CA ARG A 261 16.79 -6.06 0.61
C ARG A 261 18.06 -5.48 -0.04
N ILE A 262 18.94 -6.32 -0.58
CA ILE A 262 20.12 -5.89 -1.34
C ILE A 262 19.66 -5.04 -2.53
N LEU A 263 18.74 -5.56 -3.35
CA LEU A 263 18.24 -4.85 -4.53
C LEU A 263 17.52 -3.54 -4.15
N GLN A 264 16.74 -3.54 -3.06
CA GLN A 264 16.08 -2.35 -2.53
C GLN A 264 17.07 -1.22 -2.23
N MET A 265 18.28 -1.56 -1.75
CA MET A 265 19.28 -0.58 -1.36
C MET A 265 20.13 -0.10 -2.55
N CYS A 266 19.96 -0.69 -3.73
CA CYS A 266 20.66 -0.33 -4.97
C CYS A 266 19.67 0.28 -6.01
N PRO A 267 19.15 1.50 -5.77
CA PRO A 267 18.09 2.09 -6.61
C PRO A 267 18.54 2.40 -8.05
N ASN A 268 19.83 2.63 -8.28
CA ASN A 268 20.37 3.02 -9.57
C ASN A 268 20.33 1.88 -10.61
N SER A 269 20.20 0.62 -10.17
CA SER A 269 20.26 -0.58 -11.02
C SER A 269 18.95 -1.40 -11.03
N VAL A 270 17.85 -0.87 -10.50
CA VAL A 270 16.57 -1.62 -10.44
C VAL A 270 16.06 -2.01 -11.83
N HIS A 271 16.22 -1.12 -12.82
CA HIS A 271 15.84 -1.41 -14.21
C HIS A 271 16.70 -2.50 -14.84
N GLU A 272 17.99 -2.53 -14.50
CA GLU A 272 18.96 -3.52 -15.01
C GLU A 272 18.64 -4.92 -14.47
N HIS A 273 18.10 -4.98 -13.26
CA HIS A 273 17.79 -6.23 -12.56
C HIS A 273 16.31 -6.66 -12.64
N GLN A 274 15.49 -6.02 -13.48
CA GLN A 274 14.05 -6.29 -13.52
C GLN A 274 13.71 -7.72 -13.97
N ALA A 275 14.49 -8.30 -14.89
CA ALA A 275 14.30 -9.70 -15.31
C ALA A 275 14.55 -10.67 -14.15
N PHE A 276 15.58 -10.42 -13.35
CA PHE A 276 15.89 -11.18 -12.15
C PHE A 276 14.81 -11.01 -11.08
N LEU A 277 14.35 -9.78 -10.84
CA LEU A 277 13.24 -9.50 -9.93
C LEU A 277 11.97 -10.26 -10.33
N ASN A 278 11.64 -10.36 -11.62
CA ASN A 278 10.49 -11.14 -12.09
C ASN A 278 10.66 -12.65 -11.81
N LYS A 279 11.87 -13.18 -12.00
CA LYS A 279 12.21 -14.57 -11.66
C LYS A 279 12.07 -14.80 -10.15
N MET A 280 12.62 -13.90 -9.33
CA MET A 280 12.49 -13.92 -7.87
C MET A 280 11.04 -13.82 -7.41
N ASN A 281 10.23 -12.92 -7.99
CA ASN A 281 8.81 -12.75 -7.65
C ASN A 281 8.02 -14.05 -7.88
N THR A 282 8.34 -14.75 -8.97
CA THR A 282 7.71 -16.03 -9.32
C THR A 282 8.15 -17.14 -8.37
N PHE A 283 9.45 -17.26 -8.11
CA PHE A 283 9.99 -18.25 -7.18
C PHE A 283 9.50 -18.01 -5.75
N SER A 284 9.43 -16.75 -5.31
CA SER A 284 9.06 -16.39 -3.94
C SER A 284 7.67 -16.89 -3.55
N LEU A 285 6.80 -17.19 -4.52
CA LEU A 285 5.54 -17.88 -4.26
C LEU A 285 5.75 -19.20 -3.52
N SER A 286 6.79 -19.99 -3.80
CA SER A 286 7.05 -21.27 -3.13
C SER A 286 7.48 -21.10 -1.68
N VAL A 287 8.21 -20.03 -1.35
CA VAL A 287 8.78 -19.82 -0.01
C VAL A 287 7.85 -19.08 0.96
N VAL A 288 6.77 -18.43 0.49
CA VAL A 288 5.87 -17.63 1.37
C VAL A 288 5.44 -18.39 2.62
N SER A 289 5.14 -19.69 2.52
CA SER A 289 4.60 -20.48 3.63
C SER A 289 5.60 -20.74 4.77
N SER A 290 6.90 -20.54 4.54
CA SER A 290 7.95 -20.69 5.56
C SER A 290 8.41 -19.36 6.16
N LEU A 291 7.87 -18.22 5.70
CA LEU A 291 8.30 -16.91 6.17
C LEU A 291 7.79 -16.60 7.58
N SER A 292 8.69 -16.13 8.43
CA SER A 292 8.35 -15.53 9.72
C SER A 292 7.71 -14.14 9.55
N PRO A 293 7.04 -13.60 10.58
CA PRO A 293 6.48 -12.24 10.56
C PRO A 293 7.49 -11.16 10.14
N ASN A 294 8.70 -11.20 10.70
CA ASN A 294 9.77 -10.26 10.38
C ASN A 294 10.19 -10.33 8.90
N LEU A 295 10.46 -11.53 8.39
CA LEU A 295 10.86 -11.73 6.99
C LEU A 295 9.77 -11.31 6.01
N MET A 296 8.50 -11.59 6.35
CA MET A 296 7.36 -11.16 5.55
C MET A 296 7.25 -9.63 5.46
N SER A 297 7.39 -8.95 6.61
CA SER A 297 7.37 -7.49 6.68
C SER A 297 8.52 -6.88 5.87
N GLN A 298 9.73 -7.45 5.97
CA GLN A 298 10.89 -7.04 5.18
C GLN A 298 10.69 -7.24 3.68
N MET A 299 10.19 -8.40 3.26
CA MET A 299 9.92 -8.68 1.84
C MET A 299 8.88 -7.72 1.27
N LEU A 300 7.76 -7.49 1.98
CA LEU A 300 6.74 -6.53 1.56
C LEU A 300 7.29 -5.10 1.46
N THR A 301 8.11 -4.69 2.42
CA THR A 301 8.78 -3.37 2.40
C THR A 301 9.69 -3.23 1.19
N ALA A 302 10.50 -4.26 0.89
CA ALA A 302 11.39 -4.25 -0.26
C ALA A 302 10.62 -4.18 -1.58
N LEU A 303 9.51 -4.92 -1.72
CA LEU A 303 8.65 -4.85 -2.90
C LEU A 303 8.08 -3.44 -3.12
N VAL A 304 7.72 -2.72 -2.04
CA VAL A 304 7.26 -1.32 -2.12
C VAL A 304 8.36 -0.40 -2.63
N VAL A 305 9.56 -0.48 -2.06
CA VAL A 305 10.67 0.41 -2.43
C VAL A 305 11.17 0.13 -3.85
N LEU A 306 11.13 -1.14 -4.27
CA LEU A 306 11.46 -1.59 -5.64
C LEU A 306 10.33 -1.34 -6.66
N ASP A 307 9.21 -0.73 -6.24
CA ASP A 307 8.05 -0.43 -7.06
C ASP A 307 7.53 -1.63 -7.88
N GLN A 308 7.48 -2.82 -7.27
CA GLN A 308 7.10 -4.06 -7.96
C GLN A 308 5.57 -4.22 -8.08
N THR A 309 4.88 -3.25 -8.67
CA THR A 309 3.41 -3.25 -8.80
C THR A 309 2.87 -4.43 -9.61
N GLN A 310 3.67 -4.99 -10.51
CA GLN A 310 3.40 -6.20 -11.28
C GLN A 310 3.41 -7.49 -10.44
N ALA A 311 3.99 -7.51 -9.24
CA ALA A 311 4.11 -8.69 -8.38
C ALA A 311 2.82 -9.00 -7.59
N LEU A 312 1.64 -8.65 -8.12
CA LEU A 312 0.35 -8.85 -7.45
C LEU A 312 0.11 -10.30 -6.98
N PRO A 313 0.47 -11.36 -7.74
CA PRO A 313 0.29 -12.73 -7.25
C PRO A 313 1.06 -13.02 -5.96
N LEU A 314 2.28 -12.49 -5.84
CA LEU A 314 3.10 -12.62 -4.64
C LEU A 314 2.51 -11.84 -3.47
N VAL A 315 2.12 -10.58 -3.69
CA VAL A 315 1.47 -9.74 -2.67
C VAL A 315 0.18 -10.40 -2.16
N ILE A 316 -0.64 -10.99 -3.04
CA ILE A 316 -1.85 -11.73 -2.65
C ILE A 316 -1.50 -12.96 -1.81
N LYS A 317 -0.46 -13.72 -2.17
CA LYS A 317 -0.04 -14.89 -1.39
C LYS A 317 0.51 -14.51 -0.02
N LEU A 318 1.32 -13.46 0.05
CA LEU A 318 1.81 -12.85 1.29
C LEU A 318 0.64 -12.37 2.15
N GLY A 319 -0.34 -11.67 1.57
CA GLY A 319 -1.55 -11.21 2.27
C GLY A 319 -2.36 -12.34 2.89
N LYS A 320 -2.57 -13.44 2.16
CA LYS A 320 -3.23 -14.64 2.68
C LYS A 320 -2.44 -15.28 3.83
N HIS A 321 -1.10 -15.30 3.74
CA HIS A 321 -0.26 -15.87 4.80
C HIS A 321 -0.19 -14.97 6.04
N ALA A 322 -0.18 -13.65 5.84
CA ALA A 322 -0.17 -12.63 6.91
C ALA A 322 -1.34 -12.77 7.87
N VAL A 323 -2.50 -13.25 7.42
CA VAL A 323 -3.70 -13.46 8.26
C VAL A 323 -3.38 -14.28 9.51
N ARG A 324 -2.51 -15.30 9.41
CA ARG A 324 -2.14 -16.18 10.54
C ARG A 324 -1.16 -15.52 11.50
N HIS A 325 -0.42 -14.54 11.01
CA HIS A 325 0.66 -13.87 11.73
C HIS A 325 0.24 -12.54 12.37
N ILE A 326 -1.00 -12.07 12.14
CA ILE A 326 -1.50 -10.81 12.72
C ILE A 326 -1.22 -10.69 14.23
N PRO A 327 -1.53 -11.69 15.08
CA PRO A 327 -1.25 -11.60 16.51
C PRO A 327 0.24 -11.64 16.88
N HIS A 328 1.10 -12.05 15.95
CA HIS A 328 2.53 -12.28 16.17
C HIS A 328 3.41 -11.18 15.57
N PHE A 329 2.85 -10.24 14.79
CA PHE A 329 3.60 -9.08 14.34
C PHE A 329 3.88 -8.13 15.49
N THR A 330 5.10 -7.62 15.53
CA THR A 330 5.39 -6.40 16.29
C THR A 330 4.66 -5.20 15.67
N ASN A 331 4.51 -4.13 16.45
CA ASN A 331 3.91 -2.88 16.00
C ASN A 331 4.54 -2.35 14.71
N GLN A 332 5.89 -2.34 14.63
CA GLN A 332 6.62 -1.87 13.45
C GLN A 332 6.41 -2.78 12.24
N GLU A 333 6.37 -4.10 12.43
CA GLU A 333 6.17 -5.03 11.34
C GLU A 333 4.76 -4.92 10.76
N LEU A 334 3.74 -4.83 11.63
CA LEU A 334 2.34 -4.67 11.20
C LEU A 334 2.14 -3.36 10.44
N GLY A 335 2.75 -2.26 10.91
CA GLY A 335 2.76 -0.97 10.20
C GLY A 335 3.26 -1.11 8.76
N LYS A 336 4.44 -1.70 8.57
CA LYS A 336 5.04 -1.96 7.24
C LYS A 336 4.16 -2.84 6.35
N VAL A 337 3.53 -3.88 6.91
CA VAL A 337 2.61 -4.77 6.17
C VAL A 337 1.39 -3.98 5.67
N LEU A 338 0.79 -3.15 6.53
CA LEU A 338 -0.36 -2.31 6.18
C LEU A 338 0.01 -1.26 5.13
N GLU A 339 1.17 -0.59 5.28
CA GLU A 339 1.70 0.34 4.28
C GLU A 339 1.88 -0.32 2.92
N ALA A 340 2.45 -1.54 2.89
CA ALA A 340 2.60 -2.30 1.65
C ALA A 340 1.25 -2.64 1.02
N PHE A 341 0.25 -3.04 1.82
CA PHE A 341 -1.09 -3.30 1.27
C PHE A 341 -1.76 -2.03 0.77
N ILE A 342 -1.58 -0.88 1.44
CA ILE A 342 -2.00 0.44 0.96
C ILE A 342 -1.36 0.70 -0.42
N TYR A 343 -0.05 0.52 -0.53
CA TYR A 343 0.71 0.72 -1.76
C TYR A 343 0.19 -0.13 -2.92
N PHE A 344 0.11 -1.45 -2.74
CA PHE A 344 -0.24 -2.41 -3.80
C PHE A 344 -1.73 -2.48 -4.16
N GLY A 345 -2.59 -1.64 -3.58
CA GLY A 345 -4.03 -1.82 -3.80
C GLY A 345 -4.64 -3.03 -3.06
N HIS A 346 -3.84 -3.83 -2.34
CA HIS A 346 -4.27 -5.12 -1.78
C HIS A 346 -5.24 -4.97 -0.60
N ASN A 347 -6.31 -5.75 -0.64
CA ASN A 347 -7.26 -5.89 0.46
C ASN A 347 -7.77 -7.33 0.47
N ASP A 348 -8.01 -7.85 1.66
CA ASP A 348 -8.56 -9.20 1.85
C ASP A 348 -9.51 -9.19 3.05
N ARG A 349 -10.64 -9.87 2.89
CA ARG A 349 -11.69 -9.90 3.93
C ARG A 349 -11.26 -10.68 5.17
N PHE A 350 -10.43 -11.71 5.01
CA PHE A 350 -9.94 -12.51 6.13
C PHE A 350 -8.85 -11.76 6.88
N PHE A 351 -7.97 -11.06 6.16
CA PHE A 351 -7.00 -10.13 6.75
C PHE A 351 -7.71 -9.04 7.57
N THR A 352 -8.74 -8.41 7.00
CA THR A 352 -9.53 -7.38 7.71
C THR A 352 -10.15 -7.94 8.99
N ARG A 353 -10.73 -9.14 8.93
CA ARG A 353 -11.35 -9.79 10.10
C ARG A 353 -10.33 -10.14 11.18
N ALA A 354 -9.15 -10.64 10.80
CA ALA A 354 -8.09 -10.92 11.75
C ALA A 354 -7.53 -9.62 12.37
N LEU A 355 -7.45 -8.53 11.59
CA LEU A 355 -7.08 -7.22 12.10
C LEU A 355 -8.10 -6.69 13.10
N GLU A 356 -9.40 -6.87 12.84
CA GLU A 356 -10.48 -6.53 13.79
C GLU A 356 -10.30 -7.24 15.12
N GLN A 357 -10.02 -8.55 15.09
CA GLN A 357 -9.85 -9.37 16.28
C GLN A 357 -8.61 -9.01 17.10
N HIS A 358 -7.57 -8.46 16.45
CA HIS A 358 -6.34 -8.06 17.12
C HIS A 358 -6.38 -6.62 17.63
N VAL A 359 -6.86 -5.67 16.81
CA VAL A 359 -6.80 -4.23 17.11
C VAL A 359 -7.88 -3.82 18.10
N ALA A 360 -9.12 -4.29 17.94
CA ALA A 360 -10.23 -3.80 18.75
C ALA A 360 -10.04 -4.06 20.27
N PRO A 361 -9.56 -5.24 20.73
CA PRO A 361 -9.32 -5.48 22.14
C PRO A 361 -8.09 -4.76 22.71
N LEU A 362 -7.08 -4.49 21.87
CA LEU A 362 -5.78 -3.97 22.29
C LEU A 362 -5.64 -2.45 22.08
N CYS A 363 -6.69 -1.78 21.61
CA CYS A 363 -6.60 -0.42 21.09
C CYS A 363 -6.00 0.61 22.09
N LEU A 364 -6.27 0.46 23.39
CA LEU A 364 -5.71 1.34 24.44
C LEU A 364 -4.21 1.12 24.71
N THR A 365 -3.69 -0.05 24.37
CA THR A 365 -2.30 -0.47 24.61
C THR A 365 -1.42 -0.38 23.36
N LEU A 366 -2.02 -0.38 22.17
CA LEU A 366 -1.30 -0.31 20.91
C LEU A 366 -0.58 1.03 20.74
N ASP A 367 0.51 0.98 19.99
CA ASP A 367 1.28 2.17 19.64
C ASP A 367 0.46 3.12 18.74
N PRO A 368 0.48 4.44 18.98
CA PRO A 368 -0.24 5.44 18.17
C PRO A 368 0.05 5.37 16.68
N GLU A 369 1.26 4.98 16.29
CA GLU A 369 1.66 4.86 14.90
C GLU A 369 0.88 3.73 14.22
N VAL A 370 0.78 2.56 14.87
CA VAL A 370 0.03 1.41 14.34
C VAL A 370 -1.45 1.74 14.19
N LEU A 371 -2.05 2.42 15.18
CA LEU A 371 -3.44 2.84 15.09
C LEU A 371 -3.66 3.79 13.91
N SER A 372 -2.73 4.72 13.69
CA SER A 372 -2.75 5.64 12.56
C SER A 372 -2.64 4.90 11.22
N THR A 373 -1.73 3.92 11.11
CA THR A 373 -1.61 3.07 9.92
C THR A 373 -2.85 2.20 9.67
N VAL A 374 -3.45 1.62 10.71
CA VAL A 374 -4.68 0.82 10.62
C VAL A 374 -5.85 1.69 10.12
N MET A 375 -5.99 2.89 10.65
CA MET A 375 -6.99 3.86 10.20
C MET A 375 -6.72 4.30 8.76
N GLY A 376 -5.47 4.59 8.42
CA GLY A 376 -5.02 4.88 7.06
C GLY A 376 -5.34 3.75 6.07
N TYR A 377 -5.17 2.49 6.48
CA TYR A 377 -5.54 1.31 5.70
C TYR A 377 -7.05 1.25 5.45
N CYS A 378 -7.86 1.40 6.51
CA CYS A 378 -9.32 1.41 6.39
C CYS A 378 -9.80 2.52 5.44
N GLY A 379 -9.32 3.75 5.64
CA GLY A 379 -9.68 4.89 4.80
C GLY A 379 -9.22 4.76 3.35
N SER A 380 -8.00 4.26 3.11
CA SER A 380 -7.44 4.13 1.75
C SER A 380 -8.07 2.97 0.97
N LYS A 381 -8.42 1.87 1.64
CA LYS A 381 -9.08 0.71 1.02
C LYS A 381 -10.59 0.78 1.02
N ARG A 382 -11.17 1.85 1.55
CA ARG A 382 -12.62 2.04 1.71
C ARG A 382 -13.26 0.92 2.54
N ILE A 383 -12.55 0.43 3.55
CA ILE A 383 -13.03 -0.64 4.43
C ILE A 383 -13.72 0.00 5.63
N LEU A 384 -15.03 -0.23 5.75
CA LEU A 384 -15.80 0.20 6.91
C LEU A 384 -15.81 -0.92 7.95
N SER A 385 -14.87 -0.87 8.89
CA SER A 385 -14.80 -1.80 10.02
C SER A 385 -15.30 -1.12 11.30
N LYS A 386 -16.58 -1.32 11.64
CA LYS A 386 -17.15 -0.73 12.87
C LYS A 386 -16.35 -1.09 14.14
N PRO A 387 -15.89 -2.35 14.34
CA PRO A 387 -15.09 -2.69 15.53
C PRO A 387 -13.80 -1.85 15.64
N ILE A 388 -13.04 -1.72 14.55
CA ILE A 388 -11.80 -0.94 14.53
C ILE A 388 -12.10 0.55 14.73
N LEU A 389 -13.01 1.11 13.94
CA LEU A 389 -13.32 2.55 14.00
C LEU A 389 -13.87 2.96 15.37
N ASN A 390 -14.70 2.13 16.01
CA ASN A 390 -15.23 2.41 17.34
C ASN A 390 -14.13 2.33 18.41
N ALA A 391 -13.29 1.29 18.37
CA ALA A 391 -12.20 1.12 19.34
C ALA A 391 -11.18 2.27 19.25
N VAL A 392 -10.83 2.69 18.04
CA VAL A 392 -9.92 3.84 17.82
C VAL A 392 -10.54 5.15 18.31
N ALA A 393 -11.84 5.37 18.06
CA ALA A 393 -12.53 6.54 18.59
C ALA A 393 -12.50 6.57 20.12
N GLU A 394 -12.70 5.42 20.77
CA GLU A 394 -12.60 5.27 22.23
C GLU A 394 -11.17 5.54 22.72
N ALA A 395 -10.15 4.94 22.08
CA ALA A 395 -8.75 5.13 22.47
C ALA A 395 -8.31 6.59 22.39
N PHE A 396 -8.71 7.32 21.34
CA PHE A 396 -8.45 8.75 21.23
C PHE A 396 -9.16 9.58 22.31
N VAL A 397 -10.42 9.25 22.64
CA VAL A 397 -11.16 9.95 23.70
C VAL A 397 -10.50 9.73 25.06
N CYS A 398 -10.09 8.50 25.36
CA CYS A 398 -9.44 8.14 26.62
C CYS A 398 -8.04 8.75 26.76
N GLN A 399 -7.21 8.69 25.71
CA GLN A 399 -5.79 9.03 25.78
C GLN A 399 -5.36 9.92 24.60
N PRO A 400 -5.90 11.15 24.46
CA PRO A 400 -5.58 12.04 23.35
C PRO A 400 -4.11 12.45 23.30
N GLU A 401 -3.45 12.53 24.46
CA GLU A 401 -2.09 13.02 24.66
C GLU A 401 -1.05 12.09 24.02
N LYS A 402 -1.40 10.83 23.77
CA LYS A 402 -0.54 9.87 23.08
C LYS A 402 -0.33 10.20 21.60
N PHE A 403 -1.22 10.99 21.00
CA PHE A 403 -1.23 11.21 19.55
C PHE A 403 -0.63 12.57 19.19
N SER A 404 0.29 12.55 18.23
CA SER A 404 0.77 13.80 17.61
C SER A 404 -0.33 14.45 16.76
N LEU A 405 -0.22 15.76 16.49
CA LEU A 405 -1.21 16.49 15.69
C LEU A 405 -1.41 15.89 14.28
N SER A 406 -0.35 15.34 13.68
CA SER A 406 -0.43 14.64 12.39
C SER A 406 -1.24 13.36 12.49
N GLN A 407 -0.95 12.53 13.51
CA GLN A 407 -1.67 11.28 13.76
C GLN A 407 -3.15 11.55 14.06
N ILE A 408 -3.49 12.61 14.80
CA ILE A 408 -4.90 12.98 15.04
C ILE A 408 -5.65 13.18 13.71
N SER A 409 -5.03 13.86 12.73
CA SER A 409 -5.66 13.99 11.41
C SER A 409 -5.82 12.65 10.69
N GLU A 410 -4.86 11.75 10.81
CA GLU A 410 -4.90 10.42 10.19
C GLU A 410 -5.96 9.52 10.82
N LEU A 411 -6.21 9.66 12.12
CA LEU A 411 -7.31 8.97 12.81
C LEU A 411 -8.68 9.51 12.43
N ILE A 412 -8.83 10.83 12.29
CA ILE A 412 -10.13 11.47 12.02
C ILE A 412 -10.56 11.31 10.55
N GLU A 413 -9.62 11.33 9.62
CA GLU A 413 -9.90 11.33 8.19
C GLU A 413 -10.74 10.13 7.70
N PRO A 414 -10.49 8.88 8.13
CA PRO A 414 -11.30 7.73 7.72
C PRO A 414 -12.76 7.82 8.12
N PHE A 415 -13.11 8.45 9.25
CA PHE A 415 -14.52 8.68 9.62
C PHE A 415 -15.22 9.50 8.53
N GLY A 416 -14.59 10.60 8.11
CA GLY A 416 -15.05 11.45 7.01
C GLY A 416 -15.16 10.70 5.68
N LYS A 417 -14.08 10.03 5.27
CA LYS A 417 -14.02 9.28 3.99
C LYS A 417 -15.07 8.17 3.90
N LEU A 418 -15.22 7.40 4.98
CA LEU A 418 -16.11 6.24 5.07
C LEU A 418 -17.53 6.62 5.47
N ASN A 419 -17.82 7.92 5.66
CA ASN A 419 -19.13 8.43 6.07
C ASN A 419 -19.64 7.75 7.36
N TYR A 420 -18.80 7.63 8.38
CA TYR A 420 -19.14 6.87 9.59
C TYR A 420 -19.01 7.74 10.84
N LEU A 421 -20.07 7.78 11.63
CA LEU A 421 -20.10 8.38 12.96
C LEU A 421 -20.04 7.26 14.02
N PRO A 422 -19.04 7.24 14.91
CA PRO A 422 -18.95 6.23 15.96
C PRO A 422 -19.98 6.50 17.08
N PRO A 423 -20.32 5.50 17.91
CA PRO A 423 -21.28 5.66 19.01
C PRO A 423 -20.92 6.77 20.01
N ASN A 424 -19.63 7.01 20.22
CA ASN A 424 -19.10 8.07 21.10
C ASN A 424 -18.76 9.37 20.34
N ALA A 425 -19.38 9.62 19.18
CA ALA A 425 -19.08 10.77 18.32
C ALA A 425 -19.08 12.11 19.08
N SER A 426 -20.06 12.34 19.97
CA SER A 426 -20.11 13.57 20.76
C SER A 426 -18.82 13.77 21.58
N ALA A 427 -18.38 12.77 22.35
CA ALA A 427 -17.15 12.86 23.13
C ALA A 427 -15.90 13.01 22.24
N LEU A 428 -15.85 12.27 21.12
CA LEU A 428 -14.78 12.34 20.14
C LEU A 428 -14.60 13.75 19.58
N PHE A 429 -15.67 14.36 19.07
CA PHE A 429 -15.60 15.67 18.44
C PHE A 429 -15.45 16.82 19.45
N THR A 430 -16.01 16.70 20.67
CA THR A 430 -15.71 17.65 21.74
C THR A 430 -14.23 17.63 22.11
N LYS A 431 -13.62 16.44 22.23
CA LYS A 431 -12.18 16.32 22.49
C LYS A 431 -11.34 16.93 21.36
N LEU A 432 -11.71 16.63 20.11
CA LEU A 432 -11.05 17.19 18.93
C LEU A 432 -11.17 18.70 18.86
N GLU A 433 -12.36 19.26 19.13
CA GLU A 433 -12.59 20.71 19.15
C GLU A 433 -11.70 21.39 20.18
N ASN A 434 -11.58 20.85 21.40
CA ASN A 434 -10.69 21.39 22.43
C ASN A 434 -9.23 21.43 21.97
N ILE A 435 -8.74 20.35 21.32
CA ILE A 435 -7.38 20.30 20.76
C ILE A 435 -7.20 21.32 19.64
N LEU A 436 -8.21 21.47 18.77
CA LEU A 436 -8.18 22.45 17.70
C LEU A 436 -8.19 23.89 18.24
N LEU A 437 -8.90 24.16 19.33
CA LEU A 437 -8.92 25.47 19.98
C LEU A 437 -7.55 25.82 20.57
N THR A 438 -6.86 24.87 21.21
CA THR A 438 -5.57 25.09 21.86
C THR A 438 -4.39 25.08 20.88
N HIS A 439 -4.40 24.20 19.88
CA HIS A 439 -3.25 23.94 19.01
C HIS A 439 -3.46 24.32 17.53
N PHE A 440 -4.51 25.07 17.19
CA PHE A 440 -4.86 25.45 15.81
C PHE A 440 -3.66 25.84 14.94
N SER A 441 -2.82 26.77 15.44
CA SER A 441 -1.70 27.36 14.70
C SER A 441 -0.52 26.40 14.50
N SER A 442 -0.43 25.37 15.35
CA SER A 442 0.64 24.37 15.37
C SER A 442 0.42 23.24 14.36
N PHE A 443 -0.81 23.03 13.91
CA PHE A 443 -1.07 22.05 12.86
C PHE A 443 -0.41 22.47 11.53
N PRO A 444 0.18 21.52 10.79
CA PRO A 444 0.52 21.76 9.39
C PRO A 444 -0.74 22.17 8.60
N PRO A 445 -0.72 23.25 7.81
CA PRO A 445 -1.94 23.79 7.18
C PRO A 445 -2.73 22.79 6.33
N LYS A 446 -2.04 21.93 5.55
CA LYS A 446 -2.68 20.90 4.72
C LYS A 446 -3.34 19.81 5.58
N THR A 447 -2.67 19.40 6.64
CA THR A 447 -3.19 18.43 7.62
C THR A 447 -4.43 18.98 8.31
N LEU A 448 -4.40 20.23 8.76
CA LEU A 448 -5.56 20.89 9.36
C LEU A 448 -6.75 20.99 8.40
N LEU A 449 -6.50 21.43 7.16
CA LEU A 449 -7.54 21.52 6.14
C LEU A 449 -8.20 20.16 5.89
N LYS A 450 -7.39 19.11 5.78
CA LYS A 450 -7.85 17.73 5.57
C LYS A 450 -8.70 17.22 6.74
N LEU A 451 -8.27 17.49 7.98
CA LEU A 451 -8.98 17.13 9.20
C LEU A 451 -10.35 17.80 9.25
N LEU A 452 -10.39 19.12 9.08
CA LEU A 452 -11.65 19.90 9.12
C LEU A 452 -12.59 19.52 7.97
N HIS A 453 -12.04 19.31 6.77
CA HIS A 453 -12.79 18.80 5.62
C HIS A 453 -13.39 17.42 5.93
N SER A 454 -12.63 16.52 6.54
CA SER A 454 -13.13 15.18 6.92
C SER A 454 -14.28 15.24 7.92
N CYS A 455 -14.20 16.14 8.91
CA CYS A 455 -15.30 16.38 9.85
C CYS A 455 -16.58 16.83 9.12
N SER A 456 -16.44 17.71 8.12
CA SER A 456 -17.59 18.20 7.35
C SER A 456 -18.30 17.11 6.54
N LEU A 457 -17.60 16.06 6.11
CA LEU A 457 -18.20 14.97 5.33
C LEU A 457 -19.22 14.14 6.15
N ILE A 458 -19.01 14.07 7.46
CA ILE A 458 -19.85 13.38 8.45
C ILE A 458 -20.69 14.36 9.27
N GLU A 459 -21.03 15.51 8.70
CA GLU A 459 -21.97 16.48 9.29
C GLU A 459 -21.48 17.11 10.61
N CYS A 460 -20.18 16.98 10.91
CA CYS A 460 -19.51 17.66 12.02
C CYS A 460 -18.84 18.94 11.52
N HIS A 461 -19.64 19.97 11.28
CA HIS A 461 -19.18 21.18 10.57
C HIS A 461 -18.26 22.07 11.43
N PRO A 462 -17.05 22.41 10.95
CA PRO A 462 -16.07 23.19 11.71
C PRO A 462 -16.34 24.71 11.66
N VAL A 463 -17.58 25.12 11.95
CA VAL A 463 -18.04 26.51 11.76
C VAL A 463 -17.18 27.52 12.54
N ASN A 464 -16.75 27.15 13.74
CA ASN A 464 -15.92 27.97 14.64
C ASN A 464 -14.53 28.30 14.06
N PHE A 465 -14.07 27.52 13.06
CA PHE A 465 -12.74 27.65 12.48
C PHE A 465 -12.75 28.29 11.08
N MET A 466 -13.93 28.47 10.47
CA MET A 466 -14.08 28.96 9.09
C MET A 466 -13.40 30.31 8.85
N ALA A 467 -13.55 31.25 9.79
CA ALA A 467 -12.91 32.56 9.68
C ALA A 467 -11.37 32.48 9.73
N LYS A 468 -10.82 31.53 10.50
CA LYS A 468 -9.38 31.32 10.59
C LYS A 468 -8.84 30.68 9.30
N ILE A 469 -9.51 29.67 8.75
CA ILE A 469 -9.05 28.98 7.53
C ILE A 469 -9.22 29.82 6.25
N PHE A 470 -10.17 30.74 6.21
CA PHE A 470 -10.36 31.65 5.07
C PHE A 470 -9.58 32.96 5.21
N SER A 471 -8.81 33.11 6.29
CA SER A 471 -7.94 34.27 6.47
C SER A 471 -6.83 34.29 5.41
N PRO A 472 -6.43 35.48 4.91
CA PRO A 472 -5.30 35.60 3.98
C PRO A 472 -4.02 34.95 4.50
N HIS A 473 -3.77 35.08 5.81
CA HIS A 473 -2.63 34.48 6.49
C HIS A 473 -2.62 32.94 6.40
N PHE A 474 -3.75 32.29 6.69
CA PHE A 474 -3.83 30.83 6.57
C PHE A 474 -3.66 30.38 5.12
N LEU A 475 -4.30 31.06 4.17
CA LEU A 475 -4.23 30.73 2.75
C LEU A 475 -2.80 30.87 2.20
N GLN A 476 -2.05 31.89 2.64
CA GLN A 476 -0.64 32.04 2.31
C GLN A 476 0.22 30.92 2.92
N ARG A 477 -0.01 30.56 4.19
CA ARG A 477 0.68 29.41 4.82
C ARG A 477 0.35 28.07 4.16
N LEU A 478 -0.89 27.90 3.70
CA LEU A 478 -1.34 26.70 2.99
C LEU A 478 -0.67 26.58 1.61
N GLN A 479 -0.45 27.71 0.95
CA GLN A 479 0.27 27.79 -0.31
C GLN A 479 1.76 27.45 -0.13
N GLY A 480 2.38 27.94 0.95
CA GLY A 480 3.82 27.77 1.19
C GLY A 480 4.63 28.45 0.08
N ASP A 481 5.73 27.82 -0.33
CA ASP A 481 6.62 28.34 -1.36
C ASP A 481 6.13 28.05 -2.79
N GLU A 482 5.01 27.34 -2.95
CA GLU A 482 4.47 26.98 -4.26
C GLU A 482 3.84 28.21 -4.94
N PRO A 483 3.94 28.33 -6.27
CA PRO A 483 3.39 29.49 -6.99
C PRO A 483 1.85 29.58 -6.92
N TYR A 484 1.18 28.46 -6.68
CA TYR A 484 -0.27 28.37 -6.53
C TYR A 484 -0.66 27.24 -5.57
N LEU A 485 -1.85 27.36 -4.97
CA LEU A 485 -2.44 26.30 -4.16
C LEU A 485 -2.75 25.07 -5.00
N ASP A 486 -2.43 23.89 -4.48
CA ASP A 486 -2.73 22.64 -5.15
C ASP A 486 -4.25 22.43 -5.29
N ARG A 487 -4.65 21.70 -6.34
CA ARG A 487 -6.06 21.54 -6.70
C ARG A 487 -6.88 20.82 -5.61
N LEU A 488 -6.27 19.93 -4.84
CA LEU A 488 -6.95 19.22 -3.76
C LEU A 488 -7.29 20.18 -2.63
N SER A 489 -6.32 20.98 -2.19
CA SER A 489 -6.52 22.02 -1.17
C SER A 489 -7.61 23.01 -1.59
N LEU A 490 -7.59 23.48 -2.84
CA LEU A 490 -8.65 24.35 -3.38
C LEU A 490 -10.02 23.69 -3.36
N ALA A 491 -10.10 22.41 -3.72
CA ALA A 491 -11.37 21.67 -3.72
C ALA A 491 -11.91 21.45 -2.30
N GLN A 492 -11.04 21.15 -1.33
CA GLN A 492 -11.43 21.03 0.08
C GLN A 492 -11.92 22.37 0.65
N LEU A 493 -11.23 23.48 0.37
CA LEU A 493 -11.68 24.83 0.74
C LEU A 493 -13.04 25.15 0.11
N THR A 494 -13.21 24.85 -1.18
CA THR A 494 -14.48 25.06 -1.89
C THR A 494 -15.60 24.25 -1.26
N GLN A 495 -15.39 22.97 -0.96
CA GLN A 495 -16.43 22.13 -0.36
C GLN A 495 -16.74 22.55 1.08
N LEU A 496 -15.74 22.92 1.88
CA LEU A 496 -15.97 23.49 3.23
C LEU A 496 -16.80 24.76 3.16
N PHE A 497 -16.51 25.65 2.22
CA PHE A 497 -17.31 26.86 1.98
C PHE A 497 -18.76 26.49 1.61
N LEU A 498 -18.96 25.61 0.64
CA LEU A 498 -20.31 25.19 0.24
C LEU A 498 -21.05 24.54 1.41
N THR A 499 -20.40 23.67 2.17
CA THR A 499 -20.99 23.01 3.34
C THR A 499 -21.43 24.05 4.38
N SER A 500 -20.59 25.05 4.66
CA SER A 500 -20.95 26.12 5.61
C SER A 500 -22.13 26.97 5.15
N VAL A 501 -22.33 27.14 3.83
CA VAL A 501 -23.43 27.95 3.28
C VAL A 501 -24.72 27.14 3.13
N LEU A 502 -24.60 25.85 2.77
CA LEU A 502 -25.74 24.99 2.48
C LEU A 502 -26.25 24.26 3.74
N GLU A 503 -25.35 23.68 4.53
CA GLU A 503 -25.71 22.80 5.67
C GLU A 503 -25.78 23.56 7.01
N CYS A 504 -25.28 24.81 7.08
CA CYS A 504 -25.30 25.62 8.32
C CYS A 504 -26.07 26.94 8.14
N PRO A 505 -27.40 26.97 8.35
CA PRO A 505 -28.24 28.17 8.15
C PRO A 505 -27.82 29.39 9.00
N PHE A 506 -27.16 29.16 10.12
CA PHE A 506 -26.68 30.20 11.05
C PHE A 506 -25.31 30.77 10.68
N TYR A 507 -24.64 30.23 9.65
CA TYR A 507 -23.31 30.69 9.27
C TYR A 507 -23.35 32.10 8.66
N LYS A 508 -22.73 33.05 9.37
CA LYS A 508 -22.56 34.45 8.92
C LYS A 508 -21.09 34.84 8.71
N GLY A 509 -20.20 33.85 8.65
CA GLY A 509 -18.76 34.05 8.53
C GLY A 509 -18.32 34.47 7.13
N PRO A 510 -17.00 34.59 6.90
CA PRO A 510 -16.46 35.06 5.62
C PRO A 510 -16.76 34.09 4.48
N LYS A 511 -16.94 34.65 3.28
CA LYS A 511 -17.05 33.89 2.03
C LYS A 511 -15.66 33.60 1.46
N LEU A 512 -15.49 32.43 0.86
CA LEU A 512 -14.25 32.09 0.16
C LEU A 512 -14.17 32.84 -1.16
N LEU A 513 -13.06 33.57 -1.40
CA LEU A 513 -12.84 34.30 -2.64
C LEU A 513 -12.82 33.36 -3.85
N PHE A 514 -13.36 33.81 -4.99
CA PHE A 514 -13.49 32.99 -6.20
C PHE A 514 -12.15 32.43 -6.72
N LYS A 515 -11.04 33.16 -6.54
CA LYS A 515 -9.70 32.69 -6.93
C LYS A 515 -9.24 31.43 -6.16
N TYR A 516 -9.83 31.17 -5.00
CA TYR A 516 -9.57 29.98 -4.18
C TYR A 516 -10.64 28.90 -4.35
N GLN A 517 -11.53 29.05 -5.33
CA GLN A 517 -12.57 28.07 -5.64
C GLN A 517 -12.21 27.24 -6.86
N VAL A 518 -12.53 25.95 -6.82
CA VAL A 518 -12.45 25.10 -8.01
C VAL A 518 -13.66 25.32 -8.93
N LYS A 519 -13.45 25.15 -10.23
CA LYS A 519 -14.54 25.21 -11.23
C LYS A 519 -15.41 23.94 -11.24
N SER A 520 -14.82 22.80 -10.85
CA SER A 520 -15.48 21.50 -10.75
C SER A 520 -14.76 20.62 -9.73
N PHE A 521 -15.52 19.87 -8.95
CA PHE A 521 -15.00 18.84 -8.03
C PHE A 521 -14.59 17.55 -8.75
N LEU A 522 -15.03 17.34 -10.00
CA LEU A 522 -14.55 16.25 -10.83
C LEU A 522 -13.11 16.54 -11.26
N THR A 523 -12.18 15.77 -10.71
CA THR A 523 -10.74 15.92 -10.92
C THR A 523 -10.11 14.60 -11.35
N PRO A 524 -8.94 14.61 -12.05
CA PRO A 524 -8.24 13.37 -12.39
C PRO A 524 -7.96 12.47 -11.19
N CYS A 525 -7.61 13.05 -10.04
CA CYS A 525 -7.38 12.30 -8.79
C CYS A 525 -8.66 11.83 -8.09
N SER A 526 -9.86 12.20 -8.59
CA SER A 526 -11.17 11.76 -8.07
C SER A 526 -11.36 11.95 -6.56
N SER A 527 -10.73 12.98 -5.99
CA SER A 527 -10.66 13.17 -4.54
C SER A 527 -12.00 13.55 -3.91
N LEU A 528 -12.76 14.47 -4.53
CA LEU A 528 -14.05 14.94 -4.01
C LEU A 528 -15.26 14.42 -4.77
N GLU A 529 -15.08 13.94 -6.00
CA GLU A 529 -16.11 13.23 -6.76
C GLU A 529 -15.51 12.04 -7.48
N THR A 530 -16.23 10.92 -7.50
CA THR A 530 -15.87 9.75 -8.30
C THR A 530 -16.57 9.81 -9.65
N PRO A 531 -15.84 9.67 -10.78
CA PRO A 531 -16.49 9.56 -12.08
C PRO A 531 -17.46 8.39 -12.10
N VAL A 532 -18.58 8.56 -12.80
CA VAL A 532 -19.57 7.49 -12.99
C VAL A 532 -18.93 6.28 -13.66
N ASP A 533 -19.31 5.08 -13.24
CA ASP A 533 -18.89 3.85 -13.91
C ASP A 533 -19.45 3.81 -15.34
N PHE A 534 -18.57 3.57 -16.31
CA PHE A 534 -18.95 3.69 -17.72
C PHE A 534 -19.99 2.64 -18.16
N GLN A 535 -19.87 1.40 -17.67
CA GLN A 535 -20.77 0.33 -18.05
C GLN A 535 -22.14 0.52 -17.41
N LEU A 536 -22.16 0.89 -16.13
CA LEU A 536 -23.39 1.23 -15.41
C LEU A 536 -24.07 2.44 -16.05
N TYR A 537 -23.32 3.50 -16.36
CA TYR A 537 -23.83 4.67 -17.06
C TYR A 537 -24.50 4.29 -18.38
N LYS A 538 -23.82 3.49 -19.22
CA LYS A 538 -24.37 3.05 -20.51
C LYS A 538 -25.68 2.28 -20.34
N SER A 539 -25.74 1.35 -19.39
CA SER A 539 -26.96 0.59 -19.07
C SER A 539 -28.10 1.52 -18.70
N VAL A 540 -27.88 2.43 -17.73
CA VAL A 540 -28.90 3.38 -17.28
C VAL A 540 -29.35 4.31 -18.42
N MET A 541 -28.44 4.79 -19.28
CA MET A 541 -28.81 5.64 -20.42
C MET A 541 -29.75 4.92 -21.38
N ILE A 542 -29.49 3.63 -21.68
CA ILE A 542 -30.36 2.83 -22.55
C ILE A 542 -31.74 2.71 -21.93
N GLY A 543 -31.82 2.31 -20.65
CA GLY A 543 -33.09 2.18 -19.95
C GLY A 543 -33.88 3.50 -19.86
N LEU A 544 -33.20 4.64 -19.70
CA LEU A 544 -33.85 5.96 -19.70
C LEU A 544 -34.39 6.33 -21.09
N ILE A 545 -33.68 6.00 -22.17
CA ILE A 545 -34.17 6.24 -23.54
C ILE A 545 -35.43 5.42 -23.80
N ASP A 546 -35.46 4.17 -23.35
CA ASP A 546 -36.65 3.31 -23.53
C ASP A 546 -37.83 3.76 -22.68
N LEU A 547 -37.55 4.20 -21.46
CA LEU A 547 -38.57 4.68 -20.53
C LEU A 547 -39.18 6.02 -20.98
N LEU A 548 -38.34 6.97 -21.40
CA LEU A 548 -38.76 8.33 -21.75
C LEU A 548 -39.04 8.50 -23.25
N GLY A 549 -38.79 7.46 -24.05
CA GLY A 549 -38.96 7.45 -25.50
C GLY A 549 -37.84 8.14 -26.30
N ALA A 550 -37.07 9.06 -25.71
CA ALA A 550 -36.00 9.77 -26.41
C ALA A 550 -34.90 10.32 -25.49
N ARG A 551 -33.70 10.51 -26.07
CA ARG A 551 -32.55 11.12 -25.38
C ARG A 551 -32.75 12.61 -25.05
N LEU A 552 -33.69 13.29 -25.69
CA LEU A 552 -33.96 14.72 -25.51
C LEU A 552 -34.56 15.07 -24.14
N TYR A 553 -35.05 14.09 -23.38
CA TYR A 553 -35.74 14.31 -22.10
C TYR A 553 -34.84 14.37 -20.87
N PHE A 554 -33.52 14.21 -21.03
CA PHE A 554 -32.59 14.28 -19.92
C PHE A 554 -31.24 14.84 -20.36
N ALA A 555 -30.54 15.54 -19.48
CA ALA A 555 -29.16 15.96 -19.70
C ALA A 555 -28.21 14.99 -18.99
N SER A 556 -26.99 14.82 -19.51
CA SER A 556 -25.99 13.94 -18.90
C SER A 556 -24.77 14.75 -18.48
N LYS A 557 -24.12 14.34 -17.38
CA LYS A 557 -22.88 14.95 -16.86
C LYS A 557 -23.00 16.47 -16.69
N VAL A 558 -24.10 16.93 -16.09
CA VAL A 558 -24.42 18.35 -15.93
C VAL A 558 -23.57 18.96 -14.84
N LEU A 559 -22.76 19.96 -15.18
CA LEU A 559 -21.99 20.72 -14.19
C LEU A 559 -22.88 21.79 -13.56
N THR A 560 -23.10 21.69 -12.26
CA THR A 560 -23.87 22.68 -11.50
C THR A 560 -23.03 23.95 -11.25
N PRO A 561 -23.68 25.11 -11.04
CA PRO A 561 -23.00 26.33 -10.57
C PRO A 561 -22.22 26.12 -9.25
N TYR A 562 -22.61 25.10 -8.48
CA TYR A 562 -22.02 24.69 -7.20
C TYR A 562 -20.94 23.61 -7.35
N ARG A 563 -20.35 23.51 -8.55
CA ARG A 563 -19.14 22.72 -8.87
C ARG A 563 -19.34 21.21 -8.86
N TYR A 564 -20.53 20.73 -8.50
CA TYR A 564 -20.90 19.32 -8.58
C TYR A 564 -21.23 18.89 -10.00
N THR A 565 -20.88 17.65 -10.35
CA THR A 565 -21.29 17.05 -11.64
C THR A 565 -22.45 16.07 -11.43
N ILE A 566 -23.63 16.35 -11.95
CA ILE A 566 -24.79 15.45 -11.89
C ILE A 566 -24.67 14.42 -13.03
N ASP A 567 -24.82 13.13 -12.74
CA ASP A 567 -24.67 12.08 -13.77
C ASP A 567 -25.78 12.18 -14.83
N VAL A 568 -27.04 12.36 -14.39
CA VAL A 568 -28.20 12.69 -15.24
C VAL A 568 -29.10 13.71 -14.56
N GLU A 569 -29.51 14.75 -15.28
CA GLU A 569 -30.55 15.69 -14.87
C GLU A 569 -31.83 15.46 -15.70
N ILE A 570 -32.97 15.34 -15.02
CA ILE A 570 -34.30 15.29 -15.65
C ILE A 570 -35.09 16.49 -15.14
N LYS A 571 -35.79 17.18 -16.04
CA LYS A 571 -36.62 18.35 -15.72
C LYS A 571 -38.09 17.95 -15.79
N LEU A 572 -38.88 18.41 -14.81
CA LEU A 572 -40.32 18.21 -14.77
C LEU A 572 -41.04 19.55 -14.74
N ASP A 573 -42.18 19.63 -15.42
CA ASP A 573 -43.10 20.77 -15.37
C ASP A 573 -43.98 20.75 -14.10
N GLY A 574 -44.91 21.70 -14.01
CA GLY A 574 -45.83 21.85 -12.87
C GLY A 574 -46.80 20.68 -12.69
N ASP A 575 -47.10 19.94 -13.76
CA ASP A 575 -47.97 18.76 -13.72
C ASP A 575 -47.18 17.46 -13.46
N GLY A 576 -45.84 17.55 -13.45
CA GLY A 576 -44.93 16.44 -13.20
C GLY A 576 -44.56 15.65 -14.45
N PHE A 577 -44.85 16.16 -15.65
CA PHE A 577 -44.40 15.56 -16.90
C PHE A 577 -42.94 15.90 -17.18
N VAL A 578 -42.26 14.97 -17.85
CA VAL A 578 -40.87 15.16 -18.25
C VAL A 578 -40.80 16.09 -19.46
N VAL A 579 -40.05 17.18 -19.32
CA VAL A 579 -39.83 18.14 -20.41
C VAL A 579 -38.45 17.95 -21.05
N PRO A 580 -38.25 18.37 -22.31
CA PRO A 580 -36.94 18.32 -22.95
C PRO A 580 -35.86 19.05 -22.15
N PHE A 581 -34.65 18.51 -22.08
CA PHE A 581 -33.60 19.06 -21.22
C PHE A 581 -33.14 20.48 -21.62
N THR A 582 -33.42 20.89 -22.86
CA THR A 582 -33.12 22.22 -23.41
C THR A 582 -34.09 23.30 -22.93
N VAL A 583 -35.23 22.93 -22.34
CA VAL A 583 -36.22 23.88 -21.81
C VAL A 583 -35.75 24.39 -20.46
N ASP A 584 -35.62 25.70 -20.29
CA ASP A 584 -35.23 26.34 -19.02
C ASP A 584 -36.37 27.15 -18.38
N GLU A 585 -37.44 27.42 -19.12
CA GLU A 585 -38.67 28.07 -18.64
C GLU A 585 -39.67 27.01 -18.13
N ASP A 586 -40.55 27.38 -17.20
CA ASP A 586 -41.60 26.52 -16.62
C ASP A 586 -41.13 25.18 -16.00
N VAL A 587 -39.82 25.08 -15.68
CA VAL A 587 -39.27 23.93 -14.96
C VAL A 587 -39.64 24.05 -13.48
N HIS A 588 -40.59 23.25 -13.03
CA HIS A 588 -41.04 23.24 -11.65
C HIS A 588 -40.12 22.39 -10.75
N LYS A 589 -39.59 21.28 -11.26
CA LYS A 589 -38.77 20.35 -10.48
C LYS A 589 -37.59 19.81 -11.29
N ARG A 590 -36.44 19.67 -10.63
CA ARG A 590 -35.23 19.08 -11.20
C ARG A 590 -34.87 17.81 -10.45
N VAL A 591 -34.74 16.71 -11.18
CA VAL A 591 -34.32 15.42 -10.66
C VAL A 591 -32.85 15.21 -10.97
N ALA A 592 -32.05 14.94 -9.95
CA ALA A 592 -30.65 14.56 -10.09
C ALA A 592 -30.51 13.05 -9.89
N LEU A 593 -30.23 12.32 -10.96
CA LEU A 593 -29.94 10.88 -10.89
C LEU A 593 -28.46 10.70 -10.54
N CYS A 594 -28.18 10.10 -9.39
CA CYS A 594 -26.85 9.69 -8.97
C CYS A 594 -26.65 8.22 -9.31
N ILE A 595 -25.83 7.95 -10.34
CA ILE A 595 -25.54 6.59 -10.81
C ILE A 595 -24.32 6.09 -10.05
N ASP A 596 -24.56 5.34 -8.98
CA ASP A 596 -23.53 5.01 -8.00
C ASP A 596 -22.89 3.66 -8.28
N GLY A 597 -21.73 3.70 -8.94
CA GLY A 597 -20.88 2.53 -9.22
C GLY A 597 -20.20 1.96 -7.95
N PRO A 598 -19.58 0.78 -8.03
CA PRO A 598 -18.91 0.14 -6.88
C PRO A 598 -17.89 1.03 -6.18
N LYS A 599 -17.20 1.91 -6.94
CA LYS A 599 -16.18 2.82 -6.41
C LYS A 599 -16.74 3.95 -5.53
N ARG A 600 -18.06 4.17 -5.51
CA ARG A 600 -18.73 5.17 -4.67
C ARG A 600 -19.16 4.63 -3.30
N PHE A 601 -19.03 3.32 -3.08
CA PHE A 601 -19.34 2.65 -1.82
C PHE A 601 -18.08 2.21 -1.08
N CYS A 602 -18.24 1.90 0.21
CA CYS A 602 -17.27 1.12 0.96
C CYS A 602 -17.10 -0.26 0.30
N LEU A 603 -15.89 -0.80 0.31
CA LEU A 603 -15.57 -2.03 -0.40
C LEU A 603 -16.26 -3.26 0.21
N ASN A 604 -16.43 -3.27 1.53
CA ASN A 604 -16.97 -4.38 2.31
C ASN A 604 -18.45 -4.21 2.66
N SER A 605 -19.14 -3.17 2.19
CA SER A 605 -20.56 -2.92 2.50
C SER A 605 -21.24 -2.05 1.44
N LYS A 606 -22.58 -1.97 1.48
CA LYS A 606 -23.35 -1.07 0.60
C LYS A 606 -23.41 0.37 1.11
N HIS A 607 -22.46 0.77 1.97
CA HIS A 607 -22.43 2.08 2.61
C HIS A 607 -21.76 3.12 1.71
N LEU A 608 -22.43 4.24 1.43
CA LEU A 608 -21.95 5.28 0.52
C LEU A 608 -20.81 6.10 1.16
N LEU A 609 -19.77 6.41 0.39
CA LEU A 609 -18.61 7.19 0.87
C LEU A 609 -18.99 8.65 1.17
N GLY A 610 -18.25 9.30 2.07
CA GLY A 610 -18.62 10.62 2.61
C GLY A 610 -18.70 11.70 1.55
N LYS A 611 -17.79 11.67 0.58
CA LYS A 611 -17.80 12.62 -0.54
C LYS A 611 -19.07 12.52 -1.41
N GLU A 612 -19.57 11.31 -1.63
CA GLU A 612 -20.77 11.06 -2.44
C GLU A 612 -22.04 11.36 -1.63
N ALA A 613 -22.06 10.99 -0.34
CA ALA A 613 -23.14 11.36 0.58
C ALA A 613 -23.29 12.89 0.69
N THR A 614 -22.17 13.60 0.87
CA THR A 614 -22.15 15.07 0.94
C THR A 614 -22.67 15.70 -0.35
N LYS A 615 -22.25 15.20 -1.53
CA LYS A 615 -22.79 15.64 -2.82
C LYS A 615 -24.31 15.48 -2.87
N GLN A 616 -24.84 14.33 -2.47
CA GLN A 616 -26.28 14.12 -2.47
C GLN A 616 -27.02 15.05 -1.49
N ARG A 617 -26.49 15.28 -0.28
CA ARG A 617 -27.05 16.25 0.68
C ARG A 617 -27.08 17.66 0.10
N HIS A 618 -25.96 18.13 -0.45
CA HIS A 618 -25.87 19.44 -1.08
C HIS A 618 -26.83 19.60 -2.26
N LEU A 619 -26.94 18.60 -3.14
CA LEU A 619 -27.90 18.65 -4.24
C LEU A 619 -29.35 18.78 -3.75
N ARG A 620 -29.73 18.07 -2.66
CA ARG A 620 -31.06 18.22 -2.05
C ARG A 620 -31.30 19.64 -1.54
N LEU A 621 -30.31 20.22 -0.84
CA LEU A 621 -30.38 21.60 -0.33
C LEU A 621 -30.43 22.64 -1.44
N LEU A 622 -29.89 22.31 -2.61
CA LEU A 622 -29.98 23.13 -3.83
C LEU A 622 -31.31 22.98 -4.59
N GLY A 623 -32.27 22.23 -4.05
CA GLY A 623 -33.60 22.06 -4.63
C GLY A 623 -33.73 20.88 -5.60
N TYR A 624 -32.71 20.04 -5.75
CA TYR A 624 -32.82 18.83 -6.56
C TYR A 624 -33.54 17.71 -5.82
N GLN A 625 -34.43 17.01 -6.52
CA GLN A 625 -34.86 15.68 -6.11
C GLN A 625 -33.75 14.67 -6.47
N VAL A 626 -32.98 14.27 -5.47
CA VAL A 626 -31.89 13.30 -5.67
C VAL A 626 -32.42 11.88 -5.66
N ILE A 627 -32.18 11.14 -6.75
CA ILE A 627 -32.55 9.74 -6.89
C ILE A 627 -31.26 8.93 -7.08
N GLN A 628 -31.05 7.96 -6.21
CA GLN A 628 -29.89 7.08 -6.26
C GLN A 628 -30.18 5.82 -7.08
N ILE A 629 -29.27 5.48 -7.98
CA ILE A 629 -29.24 4.25 -8.77
C ILE A 629 -27.97 3.48 -8.40
N PRO A 630 -28.01 2.59 -7.39
CA PRO A 630 -26.84 1.86 -6.95
C PRO A 630 -26.54 0.66 -7.87
N TYR A 631 -25.26 0.41 -8.12
CA TYR A 631 -24.79 -0.65 -9.01
C TYR A 631 -25.37 -2.03 -8.68
N TYR A 632 -25.44 -2.38 -7.39
CA TYR A 632 -25.90 -3.69 -6.92
C TYR A 632 -27.39 -3.94 -7.15
N GLU A 633 -28.20 -2.91 -7.42
CA GLU A 633 -29.60 -3.07 -7.82
C GLU A 633 -29.68 -3.34 -9.33
N ILE A 634 -28.87 -2.66 -10.13
CA ILE A 634 -28.81 -2.86 -11.59
C ILE A 634 -28.23 -4.23 -11.95
N GLU A 635 -27.20 -4.68 -11.23
CA GLU A 635 -26.58 -6.00 -11.46
C GLU A 635 -27.54 -7.19 -11.24
N MET A 636 -28.63 -6.98 -10.50
CA MET A 636 -29.66 -8.01 -10.26
C MET A 636 -30.66 -8.13 -11.42
N LEU A 637 -30.71 -7.15 -12.31
CA LEU A 637 -31.68 -7.09 -13.42
C LEU A 637 -31.19 -7.96 -14.57
N LYS A 638 -32.09 -8.82 -15.06
CA LYS A 638 -31.77 -9.84 -16.08
C LYS A 638 -32.17 -9.42 -17.49
N SER A 639 -33.03 -8.40 -17.61
CA SER A 639 -33.56 -7.96 -18.89
C SER A 639 -33.66 -6.45 -19.00
N ARG A 640 -33.77 -5.97 -20.24
CA ARG A 640 -34.00 -4.56 -20.57
C ARG A 640 -35.36 -4.07 -20.06
N LEU A 641 -36.38 -4.95 -20.04
CA LEU A 641 -37.70 -4.64 -19.48
C LEU A 641 -37.62 -4.39 -17.97
N GLU A 642 -36.96 -5.28 -17.23
CA GLU A 642 -36.75 -5.12 -15.78
C GLU A 642 -36.00 -3.82 -15.46
N LEU A 643 -35.04 -3.41 -16.30
CA LEU A 643 -34.36 -2.13 -16.19
C LEU A 643 -35.30 -0.94 -16.35
N VAL A 644 -36.17 -0.97 -17.35
CA VAL A 644 -37.17 0.09 -17.57
C VAL A 644 -38.14 0.17 -16.41
N GLU A 645 -38.71 -0.95 -15.97
CA GLU A 645 -39.62 -1.02 -14.81
C GLU A 645 -38.94 -0.52 -13.53
N TYR A 646 -37.67 -0.90 -13.32
CA TYR A 646 -36.87 -0.42 -12.20
C TYR A 646 -36.68 1.10 -12.24
N LEU A 647 -36.32 1.66 -13.39
CA LEU A 647 -36.13 3.11 -13.56
C LEU A 647 -37.45 3.87 -13.42
N GLN A 648 -38.54 3.34 -13.98
CA GLN A 648 -39.89 3.89 -13.86
C GLN A 648 -40.28 3.99 -12.39
N ARG A 649 -40.09 2.89 -11.64
CA ARG A 649 -40.31 2.88 -10.20
C ARG A 649 -39.43 3.91 -9.50
N LYS A 650 -38.12 3.93 -9.75
CA LYS A 650 -37.21 4.89 -9.08
C LYS A 650 -37.59 6.35 -9.34
N LEU A 651 -37.97 6.69 -10.56
CA LEU A 651 -38.28 8.07 -10.97
C LEU A 651 -39.69 8.52 -10.55
N PHE A 652 -40.69 7.63 -10.64
CA PHE A 652 -42.11 8.02 -10.57
C PHE A 652 -42.92 7.36 -9.42
N SER A 653 -42.29 6.60 -8.51
CA SER A 653 -43.01 5.92 -7.39
C SER A 653 -43.83 6.83 -6.46
N GLN A 654 -43.64 8.15 -6.51
CA GLN A 654 -44.45 9.09 -5.72
C GLN A 654 -45.72 9.59 -6.42
N ASN A 655 -45.98 9.16 -7.66
CA ASN A 655 -47.15 9.58 -8.45
C ASN A 655 -48.23 8.48 -8.61
N SER A 656 -48.23 7.44 -7.77
CA SER A 656 -49.23 6.36 -7.76
C SER A 656 -50.62 6.79 -7.24
N GLY A 657 -51.07 7.99 -7.63
CA GLY A 657 -52.42 8.50 -7.43
C GLY A 657 -53.05 9.11 -8.68
N ARG A 658 -52.37 9.15 -9.84
CA ARG A 658 -53.01 9.54 -11.11
C ARG A 658 -52.77 8.46 -12.15
N HIS A 659 -53.86 7.78 -12.48
CA HIS A 659 -53.96 6.83 -13.57
C HIS A 659 -53.37 7.44 -14.85
N TRP A 660 -52.33 6.81 -15.39
CA TRP A 660 -51.93 6.97 -16.78
C TRP A 660 -52.94 6.20 -17.63
N TYR A 661 -53.97 6.89 -18.14
CA TYR A 661 -54.76 6.36 -19.24
C TYR A 661 -54.08 6.71 -20.56
N GLN A 662 -54.12 5.70 -21.43
CA GLN A 662 -53.73 5.69 -22.84
C GLN A 662 -54.28 6.89 -23.60
N GLU A 663 -53.49 7.40 -24.53
CA GLU A 663 -53.88 7.60 -25.93
C GLU A 663 -52.69 7.34 -26.85
#